data_AF-B7KBK4-F1
#
_entry.id   AF-B7KBK4-F1
#
_cell.length_a   1.000
_cell.length_b   1.000
_cell.length_c   1.000
_cell.angle_alpha   90.00
_cell.angle_beta   90.00
_cell.angle_gamma   90.00
#
_symmetry.space_group_name_H-M   'P 1'
#
loop_
_entity.id
_entity.type
_entity.pdbx_description
1 polymer ?
#
loop_
_entity_poly.entity_id
_entity_poly.type
_entity_poly.pdbx_seq_one_letter_code
_entity_poly.pdbx_strand_id
1 'polypeptide(L)'
;MRIPTATYRLQFWSNFGFNEAKKIVNYLSELGISDLYASPIFKARSGSTHGYDVVDANVLNPELGTEEDFNNLIADLQNKGMGWVQDIVPNHRAYDSDNKALMDVLEHGKDSEYYTFFDIEWEHHYEDLREKVLTPMLGDFYGNCLENGDIQLSYDESGLSVKCYDSFKLPLRIETYLKLLSHDLGKLNRQLGRSHPDFIKILGILYLIKNVFSEASGRQRKDQVEFIQGLVWELYNNNPEVQTFIDQNIATFNGEVGKPETFDLLDQLLSEQFFRLSFWKVGAEELNYRRFFTVNELICLRVEDELVFKKTHELICQLVQSGKITGLRIDHIDGLYDPTQYLFRLREMMGDVYLVVEKILEKEEKLPSHWPIEGTSGYDTLNRINGVFCQTSNQDKFSEIYTKLTRFHDDYEKLLSEKKHLIAETNLVGDIDNLAHLLKRIAEQSRYGRDFTLSGLRKAILEVLVQFPIYCTYINENGITETDQGYIREAIEKAKSALPRLLKELNLIEKFLLLDYDEHLSEEEKQKWLHFTMRFQQFTGPLMAKGVEDTLFYVYARFVSLNEVGGFPQTFGVTLEEFNQFNQQQLANHPHTMNASSTHDTKRSEDVRARLNVISEIPDEWERQINEWRNLNKDKKTIKGKRIIPDNNDEYFFYQNLLGAFPLDEEEYPDFVERVKNYIIKAVREAKIHTAWLRPDHVYEDGFLHFVEQVLQPENNPFLEQFREFKNKVAPYGLFNSLSQTLVKITSPGIPDFYQGTELWDFSLVDPDNRRPVDYQKRLSYLEEIKHRSQDNLNELIHELTHNMTDGRIKLWLIIRALGIRNQYLSVFQQGDYIPLSVQGQYKDHVIAYARHQEKTTIVTIVPRFLTALIEPYQYPTGEQVWGDTYVELPFNLESGWKNSLTEETLSPGDKLSIANILKSFPIALLIND
;
A
#
# COMPACT_ATOMS: atom_id res chain seq x y z
N MET A 1 26.44 5.76 -9.06
CA MET A 1 25.18 5.69 -8.30
C MET A 1 25.45 6.02 -6.85
N ARG A 2 24.52 6.72 -6.18
CA ARG A 2 24.52 6.89 -4.72
C ARG A 2 23.67 5.77 -4.11
N ILE A 3 24.27 4.89 -3.33
CA ILE A 3 23.56 3.88 -2.54
C ILE A 3 23.26 4.46 -1.15
N PRO A 4 22.01 4.53 -0.70
CA PRO A 4 21.69 4.93 0.66
C PRO A 4 22.35 4.01 1.69
N THR A 5 22.77 4.56 2.85
CA THR A 5 23.23 3.77 3.99
C THR A 5 22.11 3.49 4.99
N ALA A 6 21.12 4.39 5.06
CA ALA A 6 19.86 4.27 5.79
C ALA A 6 18.81 5.23 5.21
N THR A 7 17.56 4.78 5.07
CA THR A 7 16.45 5.60 4.55
C THR A 7 15.46 5.97 5.64
N TYR A 8 14.82 7.13 5.46
CA TYR A 8 13.79 7.62 6.36
C TYR A 8 12.53 7.99 5.59
N ARG A 9 11.47 7.19 5.72
CA ARG A 9 10.19 7.40 5.05
C ARG A 9 9.41 8.55 5.69
N LEU A 10 9.14 9.58 4.91
CA LEU A 10 8.39 10.77 5.30
C LEU A 10 7.11 10.92 4.46
N GLN A 11 5.98 11.10 5.14
CA GLN A 11 4.66 11.30 4.57
C GLN A 11 4.41 12.81 4.40
N PHE A 12 4.42 13.27 3.16
CA PHE A 12 4.08 14.64 2.80
C PHE A 12 2.57 14.81 2.64
N TRP A 13 2.04 15.88 3.24
CA TRP A 13 0.65 16.32 3.12
C TRP A 13 0.56 17.82 3.46
N SER A 14 -0.62 18.41 3.34
CA SER A 14 -0.81 19.86 3.48
C SER A 14 -0.30 20.47 4.80
N ASN A 15 -0.32 19.73 5.91
CA ASN A 15 0.23 20.21 7.20
C ASN A 15 1.69 19.77 7.46
N PHE A 16 2.29 18.98 6.57
CA PHE A 16 3.69 18.57 6.63
C PHE A 16 4.34 18.63 5.24
N GLY A 17 4.45 19.86 4.71
CA GLY A 17 5.04 20.16 3.41
C GLY A 17 6.57 20.33 3.45
N PHE A 18 7.15 20.87 2.37
CA PHE A 18 8.59 21.06 2.20
C PHE A 18 9.23 21.91 3.31
N ASN A 19 8.53 22.94 3.79
CA ASN A 19 9.03 23.81 4.86
C ASN A 19 9.10 23.10 6.23
N GLU A 20 8.15 22.22 6.54
CA GLU A 20 8.20 21.42 7.77
C GLU A 20 9.29 20.35 7.68
N ALA A 21 9.39 19.67 6.54
CA ALA A 21 10.47 18.72 6.27
C ALA A 21 11.86 19.37 6.40
N LYS A 22 12.02 20.62 5.93
CA LYS A 22 13.28 21.38 6.03
C LYS A 22 13.73 21.55 7.49
N LYS A 23 12.79 21.80 8.41
CA LYS A 23 13.10 22.00 9.85
C LYS A 23 13.70 20.76 10.50
N ILE A 24 13.47 19.57 9.96
CA ILE A 24 13.94 18.31 10.54
C ILE A 24 15.17 17.73 9.83
N VAL A 25 15.67 18.33 8.74
CA VAL A 25 16.86 17.84 8.01
C VAL A 25 18.06 17.66 8.93
N ASN A 26 18.28 18.63 9.83
CA ASN A 26 19.37 18.57 10.79
C ASN A 26 19.23 17.36 11.75
N TYR A 27 18.01 17.14 12.25
CA TYR A 27 17.68 15.99 13.10
C TYR A 27 17.94 14.66 12.38
N LEU A 28 17.49 14.52 11.13
CA LEU A 28 17.66 13.30 10.34
C LEU A 28 19.14 13.00 10.05
N SER A 29 19.91 14.02 9.66
CA SER A 29 21.36 13.89 9.44
C SER A 29 22.07 13.44 10.72
N GLU A 30 21.72 14.03 11.85
CA GLU A 30 22.29 13.72 13.16
C GLU A 30 21.87 12.36 13.72
N LEU A 31 20.70 11.87 13.34
CA LEU A 31 20.25 10.50 13.61
C LEU A 31 21.11 9.46 12.85
N GLY A 32 21.75 9.86 11.75
CA GLY A 32 22.57 9.01 10.89
C GLY A 32 21.88 8.56 9.61
N ILE A 33 20.74 9.17 9.26
CA ILE A 33 20.02 8.93 8.00
C ILE A 33 20.82 9.52 6.84
N SER A 34 21.00 8.73 5.78
CA SER A 34 21.68 9.20 4.57
C SER A 34 20.72 9.76 3.55
N ASP A 35 19.50 9.24 3.46
CA ASP A 35 18.57 9.58 2.38
C ASP A 35 17.14 9.73 2.91
N LEU A 36 16.52 10.84 2.54
CA LEU A 36 15.08 11.02 2.77
C LEU A 36 14.32 10.17 1.76
N TYR A 37 13.45 9.28 2.23
CA TYR A 37 12.51 8.53 1.40
C TYR A 37 11.16 9.26 1.42
N ALA A 38 10.86 10.02 0.38
CA ALA A 38 9.65 10.84 0.33
C ALA A 38 8.47 10.07 -0.26
N SER A 39 7.28 10.24 0.31
CA SER A 39 6.01 9.92 -0.35
C SER A 39 5.85 10.68 -1.68
N PRO A 40 4.88 10.33 -2.54
CA PRO A 40 4.66 11.05 -3.80
C PRO A 40 4.50 12.56 -3.57
N ILE A 41 5.27 13.38 -4.31
CA ILE A 41 5.28 14.85 -4.20
C ILE A 41 4.63 15.55 -5.40
N PHE A 42 4.09 14.79 -6.34
CA PHE A 42 3.45 15.33 -7.54
C PHE A 42 2.00 15.72 -7.26
N LYS A 43 1.45 16.61 -8.09
CA LYS A 43 0.10 17.12 -7.92
C LYS A 43 -0.90 15.96 -7.86
N ALA A 44 -1.52 15.83 -6.70
CA ALA A 44 -2.57 14.86 -6.41
C ALA A 44 -3.93 15.56 -6.31
N ARG A 45 -4.99 14.79 -6.06
CA ARG A 45 -6.31 15.34 -5.73
C ARG A 45 -6.18 16.36 -4.60
N SER A 46 -6.91 17.46 -4.72
CA SER A 46 -6.98 18.50 -3.69
C SER A 46 -7.37 17.90 -2.32
N GLY A 47 -6.59 18.21 -1.27
CA GLY A 47 -6.77 17.65 0.07
C GLY A 47 -6.24 16.22 0.28
N SER A 48 -5.54 15.63 -0.68
CA SER A 48 -4.92 14.31 -0.52
C SER A 48 -3.92 14.30 0.65
N THR A 49 -3.99 13.25 1.47
CA THR A 49 -3.10 13.05 2.63
C THR A 49 -1.95 12.09 2.34
N HIS A 50 -1.85 11.56 1.10
CA HIS A 50 -0.90 10.51 0.75
C HIS A 50 -0.25 10.69 -0.62
N GLY A 51 -0.86 11.40 -1.56
CA GLY A 51 -0.28 11.74 -2.87
C GLY A 51 -0.33 10.66 -3.95
N TYR A 52 -0.80 9.43 -3.63
CA TYR A 52 -0.94 8.33 -4.60
C TYR A 52 -2.05 8.55 -5.64
N ASP A 53 -3.03 9.39 -5.35
CA ASP A 53 -4.09 9.83 -6.25
C ASP A 53 -3.63 11.00 -7.15
N VAL A 54 -2.55 10.74 -7.90
CA VAL A 54 -1.89 11.72 -8.80
C VAL A 54 -2.86 12.18 -9.89
N VAL A 55 -2.98 13.50 -10.07
CA VAL A 55 -3.70 14.12 -11.19
C VAL A 55 -2.73 14.63 -12.27
N ASP A 56 -1.53 15.07 -11.86
CA ASP A 56 -0.47 15.50 -12.78
C ASP A 56 0.93 15.20 -12.24
N ALA A 57 1.63 14.25 -12.88
CA ALA A 57 2.98 13.83 -12.52
C ALA A 57 4.07 14.85 -12.91
N ASN A 58 3.74 15.89 -13.69
CA ASN A 58 4.70 16.90 -14.15
C ASN A 58 4.62 18.22 -13.38
N VAL A 59 3.88 18.25 -12.27
CA VAL A 59 3.73 19.42 -11.42
C VAL A 59 3.98 18.99 -9.98
N LEU A 60 4.84 19.72 -9.26
CA LEU A 60 4.97 19.53 -7.80
C LEU A 60 3.63 19.90 -7.13
N ASN A 61 3.23 19.14 -6.12
CA ASN A 61 1.97 19.38 -5.44
C ASN A 61 2.01 20.75 -4.73
N PRO A 62 1.17 21.72 -5.13
CA PRO A 62 1.18 23.06 -4.54
C PRO A 62 0.76 23.07 -3.06
N GLU A 63 0.05 22.05 -2.58
CA GLU A 63 -0.31 21.93 -1.16
C GLU A 63 0.90 21.58 -0.28
N LEU A 64 1.99 21.07 -0.86
CA LEU A 64 3.23 20.75 -0.13
C LEU A 64 4.16 21.96 -0.01
N GLY A 65 3.91 23.04 -0.76
CA GLY A 65 4.73 24.25 -0.79
C GLY A 65 5.10 24.67 -2.21
N THR A 66 5.85 25.76 -2.31
CA THR A 66 6.32 26.31 -3.58
C THR A 66 7.54 25.55 -4.11
N GLU A 67 7.86 25.74 -5.39
CA GLU A 67 9.11 25.22 -5.97
C GLU A 67 10.36 25.80 -5.25
N GLU A 68 10.28 27.03 -4.75
CA GLU A 68 11.34 27.63 -3.93
C GLU A 68 11.51 26.88 -2.60
N ASP A 69 10.41 26.54 -1.92
CA ASP A 69 10.45 25.73 -0.69
C ASP A 69 11.08 24.35 -0.95
N PHE A 70 10.72 23.70 -2.05
CA PHE A 70 11.32 22.43 -2.47
C PHE A 70 12.83 22.58 -2.73
N ASN A 71 13.24 23.58 -3.51
CA ASN A 71 14.66 23.81 -3.81
C ASN A 71 15.47 24.13 -2.54
N ASN A 72 14.87 24.86 -1.60
CA ASN A 72 15.48 25.16 -0.30
C ASN A 72 15.67 23.90 0.56
N LEU A 73 14.69 23.00 0.57
CA LEU A 73 14.80 21.69 1.23
C LEU A 73 15.92 20.85 0.60
N ILE A 74 15.97 20.76 -0.73
CA ILE A 74 17.02 20.03 -1.45
C ILE A 74 18.41 20.60 -1.12
N ALA A 75 18.56 21.92 -1.10
CA ALA A 75 19.83 22.56 -0.75
C ALA A 75 20.29 22.19 0.67
N ASP A 76 19.38 22.15 1.65
CA ASP A 76 19.71 21.76 3.02
C ASP A 76 20.12 20.28 3.12
N LEU A 77 19.43 19.39 2.40
CA LEU A 77 19.81 17.97 2.31
C LEU A 77 21.21 17.81 1.70
N GLN A 78 21.48 18.48 0.58
CA GLN A 78 22.78 18.43 -0.10
C GLN A 78 23.91 19.01 0.77
N ASN A 79 23.66 20.09 1.51
CA ASN A 79 24.60 20.66 2.47
C ASN A 79 24.96 19.69 3.60
N LYS A 80 24.08 18.71 3.89
CA LYS A 80 24.31 17.62 4.86
C LYS A 80 24.83 16.34 4.22
N GLY A 81 25.09 16.33 2.91
CA GLY A 81 25.49 15.14 2.17
C GLY A 81 24.39 14.07 2.08
N MET A 82 23.14 14.47 2.32
CA MET A 82 21.97 13.59 2.24
C MET A 82 21.43 13.51 0.81
N GLY A 83 20.84 12.37 0.47
CA GLY A 83 20.13 12.17 -0.78
C GLY A 83 18.62 12.11 -0.58
N TRP A 84 17.93 11.72 -1.66
CA TRP A 84 16.48 11.72 -1.77
C TRP A 84 16.05 10.54 -2.62
N VAL A 85 15.28 9.63 -2.02
CA VAL A 85 14.58 8.52 -2.67
C VAL A 85 13.13 8.95 -2.87
N GLN A 86 12.70 9.12 -4.12
CA GLN A 86 11.34 9.57 -4.43
C GLN A 86 10.41 8.39 -4.74
N ASP A 87 9.28 8.32 -4.06
CA ASP A 87 8.18 7.45 -4.45
C ASP A 87 7.47 7.96 -5.73
N ILE A 88 7.30 7.09 -6.72
CA ILE A 88 6.64 7.41 -8.00
C ILE A 88 5.49 6.43 -8.28
N VAL A 89 4.44 6.92 -8.94
CA VAL A 89 3.18 6.18 -9.17
C VAL A 89 2.94 6.00 -10.68
N PRO A 90 3.57 5.00 -11.34
CA PRO A 90 3.47 4.84 -12.79
C PRO A 90 2.21 4.10 -13.24
N ASN A 91 1.55 3.34 -12.37
CA ASN A 91 0.45 2.47 -12.77
C ASN A 91 -0.85 3.24 -13.04
N HIS A 92 -1.14 4.30 -12.30
CA HIS A 92 -2.48 4.89 -12.26
C HIS A 92 -2.49 6.38 -11.95
N ARG A 93 -3.65 7.01 -12.15
CA ARG A 93 -3.98 8.40 -11.77
C ARG A 93 -5.38 8.49 -11.19
N ALA A 94 -5.69 9.59 -10.52
CA ALA A 94 -7.03 9.83 -10.00
C ALA A 94 -8.05 10.02 -11.13
N TYR A 95 -9.20 9.36 -11.00
CA TYR A 95 -10.42 9.63 -11.76
C TYR A 95 -11.09 10.86 -11.12
N ASP A 96 -10.63 12.04 -11.53
CA ASP A 96 -10.96 13.30 -10.85
C ASP A 96 -11.04 14.47 -11.82
N SER A 97 -11.83 15.50 -11.48
CA SER A 97 -11.94 16.74 -12.26
C SER A 97 -10.61 17.49 -12.39
N ASP A 98 -9.70 17.35 -11.44
CA ASP A 98 -8.35 17.94 -11.52
C ASP A 98 -7.44 17.20 -12.52
N ASN A 99 -7.78 15.99 -12.95
CA ASN A 99 -7.05 15.23 -13.96
C ASN A 99 -7.40 15.69 -15.37
N LYS A 100 -6.67 16.71 -15.84
CA LYS A 100 -6.87 17.33 -17.16
C LYS A 100 -6.80 16.34 -18.33
N ALA A 101 -5.93 15.33 -18.24
CA ALA A 101 -5.83 14.32 -19.30
C ALA A 101 -7.11 13.47 -19.39
N LEU A 102 -7.70 13.10 -18.25
CA LEU A 102 -8.98 12.41 -18.23
C LEU A 102 -10.11 13.33 -18.68
N MET A 103 -10.18 14.57 -18.20
CA MET A 103 -11.22 15.52 -18.62
C MET A 103 -11.20 15.75 -20.14
N ASP A 104 -10.02 15.84 -20.75
CA ASP A 104 -9.85 15.94 -22.21
C ASP A 104 -10.42 14.72 -22.94
N VAL A 105 -10.21 13.51 -22.41
CA VAL A 105 -10.83 12.27 -22.94
C VAL A 105 -12.35 12.31 -22.83
N LEU A 106 -12.88 12.75 -21.69
CA LEU A 106 -14.33 12.80 -21.45
C LEU A 106 -15.05 13.88 -22.27
N GLU A 107 -14.34 14.92 -22.70
CA GLU A 107 -14.86 15.99 -23.55
C GLU A 107 -14.77 15.65 -25.05
N HIS A 108 -13.64 15.07 -25.48
CA HIS A 108 -13.32 14.92 -26.90
C HIS A 108 -13.41 13.49 -27.42
N GLY A 109 -13.46 12.48 -26.56
CA GLY A 109 -13.49 11.07 -26.95
C GLY A 109 -12.28 10.70 -27.80
N LYS A 110 -12.51 10.04 -28.95
CA LYS A 110 -11.46 9.60 -29.90
C LYS A 110 -10.57 10.70 -30.47
N ASP A 111 -10.99 11.97 -30.40
CA ASP A 111 -10.19 13.09 -30.86
C ASP A 111 -9.25 13.66 -29.79
N SER A 112 -9.32 13.14 -28.56
CA SER A 112 -8.39 13.48 -27.48
C SER A 112 -6.98 12.99 -27.81
N GLU A 113 -5.97 13.81 -27.51
CA GLU A 113 -4.56 13.36 -27.58
C GLU A 113 -4.22 12.32 -26.49
N TYR A 114 -5.11 12.15 -25.50
CA TYR A 114 -5.00 11.21 -24.40
C TYR A 114 -5.90 9.97 -24.58
N TYR A 115 -6.50 9.78 -25.76
CA TYR A 115 -7.42 8.66 -26.02
C TYR A 115 -6.84 7.27 -25.69
N THR A 116 -5.54 7.07 -25.94
CA THR A 116 -4.80 5.83 -25.62
C THR A 116 -3.95 5.93 -24.35
N PHE A 117 -4.06 7.02 -23.59
CA PHE A 117 -3.25 7.27 -22.40
C PHE A 117 -3.64 6.39 -21.22
N PHE A 118 -4.95 6.16 -21.08
CA PHE A 118 -5.54 5.30 -20.07
C PHE A 118 -5.90 3.93 -20.65
N ASP A 119 -5.97 2.94 -19.77
CA ASP A 119 -6.32 1.57 -20.11
C ASP A 119 -7.84 1.41 -20.13
N ILE A 120 -8.45 1.79 -21.25
CA ILE A 120 -9.90 1.80 -21.50
C ILE A 120 -10.24 0.78 -22.61
N GLU A 121 -11.23 -0.09 -22.34
CA GLU A 121 -11.87 -0.96 -23.33
C GLU A 121 -12.99 -0.17 -24.03
N TRP A 122 -12.63 0.47 -25.13
CA TRP A 122 -13.52 1.31 -25.94
C TRP A 122 -14.57 0.49 -26.71
N GLU A 123 -14.25 -0.76 -27.06
CA GLU A 123 -15.13 -1.68 -27.78
C GLU A 123 -15.81 -2.65 -26.82
N HIS A 124 -16.51 -2.08 -25.84
CA HIS A 124 -17.20 -2.84 -24.80
C HIS A 124 -18.36 -3.67 -25.35
N HIS A 125 -18.65 -4.80 -24.71
CA HIS A 125 -19.72 -5.71 -25.15
C HIS A 125 -21.13 -5.14 -24.89
N TYR A 126 -21.31 -4.34 -23.83
CA TYR A 126 -22.50 -3.53 -23.62
C TYR A 126 -22.55 -2.36 -24.61
N GLU A 127 -23.62 -2.29 -25.41
CA GLU A 127 -23.75 -1.31 -26.50
C GLU A 127 -23.78 0.15 -26.01
N ASP A 128 -24.34 0.40 -24.83
CA ASP A 128 -24.44 1.73 -24.22
C ASP A 128 -23.12 2.26 -23.65
N LEU A 129 -22.10 1.41 -23.54
CA LEU A 129 -20.73 1.75 -23.13
C LEU A 129 -19.73 1.87 -24.27
N ARG A 130 -20.09 1.51 -25.51
CA ARG A 130 -19.19 1.70 -26.66
C ARG A 130 -18.89 3.18 -26.86
N GLU A 131 -17.61 3.48 -27.12
CA GLU A 131 -17.10 4.86 -27.25
C GLU A 131 -17.31 5.75 -26.01
N LYS A 132 -17.64 5.17 -24.84
CA LYS A 132 -17.83 5.91 -23.59
C LYS A 132 -16.94 5.37 -22.47
N VAL A 133 -16.70 6.20 -21.46
CA VAL A 133 -16.05 5.78 -20.21
C VAL A 133 -17.11 5.64 -19.11
N LEU A 134 -17.15 4.51 -18.42
CA LEU A 134 -18.03 4.37 -17.26
C LEU A 134 -17.55 5.30 -16.13
N THR A 135 -18.48 6.03 -15.52
CA THR A 135 -18.21 6.90 -14.36
C THR A 135 -19.05 6.41 -13.17
N PRO A 136 -18.60 5.36 -12.45
CA PRO A 136 -19.35 4.75 -11.36
C PRO A 136 -19.13 5.51 -10.03
N MET A 137 -19.58 6.77 -9.99
CA MET A 137 -19.34 7.71 -8.87
C MET A 137 -20.61 8.13 -8.12
N LEU A 138 -21.80 7.70 -8.58
CA LEU A 138 -23.05 8.08 -7.92
C LEU A 138 -23.27 7.21 -6.66
N GLY A 139 -23.81 7.84 -5.60
CA GLY A 139 -24.14 7.22 -4.32
C GLY A 139 -25.46 6.44 -4.32
N ASP A 140 -26.32 6.62 -5.33
CA ASP A 140 -27.57 5.88 -5.53
C ASP A 140 -27.78 5.60 -7.04
N PHE A 141 -28.89 4.96 -7.41
CA PHE A 141 -29.28 4.76 -8.79
C PHE A 141 -29.37 6.08 -9.56
N TYR A 142 -28.91 6.06 -10.81
CA TYR A 142 -28.83 7.23 -11.70
C TYR A 142 -30.13 8.06 -11.71
N GLY A 143 -31.29 7.42 -11.87
CA GLY A 143 -32.58 8.12 -11.90
C GLY A 143 -32.88 8.85 -10.59
N ASN A 144 -32.59 8.24 -9.44
CA ASN A 144 -32.77 8.89 -8.13
C ASN A 144 -31.83 10.10 -8.00
N CYS A 145 -30.55 9.95 -8.34
CA CYS A 145 -29.59 11.05 -8.28
C CYS A 145 -29.98 12.20 -9.22
N LEU A 146 -30.46 11.88 -10.42
CA LEU A 146 -30.96 12.87 -11.37
C LEU A 146 -32.17 13.61 -10.79
N GLU A 147 -33.21 12.90 -10.35
CA GLU A 147 -34.46 13.48 -9.86
C GLU A 147 -34.34 14.19 -8.50
N ASN A 148 -33.33 13.83 -7.69
CA ASN A 148 -32.97 14.54 -6.46
C ASN A 148 -32.18 15.83 -6.72
N GLY A 149 -31.76 16.07 -7.97
CA GLY A 149 -30.92 17.21 -8.33
C GLY A 149 -29.47 17.06 -7.88
N ASP A 150 -29.00 15.83 -7.63
CA ASP A 150 -27.59 15.54 -7.35
C ASP A 150 -26.73 15.68 -8.62
N ILE A 151 -27.36 15.62 -9.80
CA ILE A 151 -26.72 15.80 -11.11
C ILE A 151 -27.22 17.11 -11.71
N GLN A 152 -26.33 18.08 -11.89
CA GLN A 152 -26.70 19.42 -12.33
C GLN A 152 -25.78 19.91 -13.44
N LEU A 153 -26.37 20.47 -14.48
CA LEU A 153 -25.66 21.25 -15.47
C LEU A 153 -25.19 22.59 -14.89
N SER A 154 -23.99 22.99 -15.26
CA SER A 154 -23.39 24.28 -14.90
C SER A 154 -22.55 24.83 -16.04
N TYR A 155 -22.33 26.15 -16.03
CA TYR A 155 -21.56 26.86 -17.04
C TYR A 155 -20.59 27.84 -16.40
N ASP A 156 -19.33 27.82 -16.83
CA ASP A 156 -18.30 28.80 -16.46
C ASP A 156 -17.30 29.00 -17.62
N GLU A 157 -16.15 29.62 -17.35
CA GLU A 157 -15.14 29.90 -18.39
C GLU A 157 -14.57 28.66 -19.07
N SER A 158 -14.65 27.49 -18.42
CA SER A 158 -14.25 26.21 -19.00
C SER A 158 -15.35 25.58 -19.88
N GLY A 159 -16.52 26.21 -19.97
CA GLY A 159 -17.66 25.73 -20.74
C GLY A 159 -18.76 25.07 -19.90
N LEU A 160 -19.69 24.40 -20.60
CA LEU A 160 -20.74 23.59 -19.98
C LEU A 160 -20.16 22.30 -19.41
N SER A 161 -20.66 21.95 -18.24
CA SER A 161 -20.23 20.77 -17.49
C SER A 161 -21.35 20.23 -16.60
N VAL A 162 -21.25 18.95 -16.26
CA VAL A 162 -22.13 18.29 -15.30
C VAL A 162 -21.43 18.22 -13.96
N LYS A 163 -22.05 18.79 -12.93
CA LYS A 163 -21.68 18.63 -11.53
C LYS A 163 -22.48 17.47 -10.96
N CYS A 164 -21.77 16.51 -10.37
CA CYS A 164 -22.34 15.46 -9.54
C CYS A 164 -22.00 15.81 -8.09
N TYR A 165 -23.02 16.06 -7.27
CA TYR A 165 -22.87 16.63 -5.94
C TYR A 165 -22.07 17.94 -5.98
N ASP A 166 -21.32 18.25 -4.92
CA ASP A 166 -20.58 19.52 -4.80
C ASP A 166 -19.16 19.49 -5.39
N SER A 167 -18.57 18.30 -5.56
CA SER A 167 -17.12 18.16 -5.75
C SER A 167 -16.67 17.57 -7.08
N PHE A 168 -17.58 17.00 -7.88
CA PHE A 168 -17.20 16.26 -9.08
C PHE A 168 -17.81 16.88 -10.34
N LYS A 169 -16.95 17.42 -11.22
CA LYS A 169 -17.32 18.16 -12.43
C LYS A 169 -16.79 17.45 -13.68
N LEU A 170 -17.66 17.22 -14.66
CA LEU A 170 -17.34 16.55 -15.93
C LEU A 170 -17.67 17.47 -17.11
N PRO A 171 -16.75 17.66 -18.09
CA PRO A 171 -17.00 18.51 -19.24
C PRO A 171 -18.04 17.89 -20.18
N LEU A 172 -18.82 18.72 -20.87
CA LEU A 172 -19.74 18.25 -21.91
C LEU A 172 -19.09 18.22 -23.28
N ARG A 173 -19.44 17.21 -24.09
CA ARG A 173 -19.08 17.23 -25.51
C ARG A 173 -19.76 18.39 -26.24
N ILE A 174 -19.03 19.06 -27.12
CA ILE A 174 -19.46 20.31 -27.77
C ILE A 174 -20.78 20.20 -28.54
N GLU A 175 -21.06 19.04 -29.13
CA GLU A 175 -22.27 18.80 -29.93
C GLU A 175 -23.53 18.96 -29.09
N THR A 176 -23.45 18.67 -27.80
CA THR A 176 -24.60 18.76 -26.89
C THR A 176 -24.92 20.19 -26.44
N TYR A 177 -24.00 21.15 -26.66
CA TYR A 177 -24.29 22.57 -26.47
C TYR A 177 -25.42 23.03 -27.39
N LEU A 178 -25.56 22.40 -28.57
CA LEU A 178 -26.65 22.68 -29.50
C LEU A 178 -28.03 22.53 -28.83
N LYS A 179 -28.21 21.50 -27.99
CA LYS A 179 -29.48 21.26 -27.30
C LYS A 179 -29.82 22.40 -26.35
N LEU A 180 -28.85 22.84 -25.55
CA LEU A 180 -29.05 23.92 -24.58
C LEU A 180 -29.21 25.28 -25.26
N LEU A 181 -28.32 25.62 -26.21
CA LEU A 181 -28.30 26.94 -26.85
C LEU A 181 -29.45 27.14 -27.84
N SER A 182 -30.08 26.06 -28.34
CA SER A 182 -31.27 26.15 -29.18
C SER A 182 -32.59 26.06 -28.41
N HIS A 183 -32.56 25.63 -27.14
CA HIS A 183 -33.74 25.56 -26.29
C HIS A 183 -34.34 26.96 -26.07
N ASP A 184 -35.64 27.13 -26.35
CA ASP A 184 -36.35 28.40 -26.32
C ASP A 184 -35.63 29.60 -27.01
N LEU A 185 -34.87 29.34 -28.09
CA LEU A 185 -34.16 30.38 -28.85
C LEU A 185 -35.11 31.49 -29.35
N GLY A 186 -36.39 31.17 -29.52
CA GLY A 186 -37.44 32.13 -29.85
C GLY A 186 -37.62 33.23 -28.80
N LYS A 187 -37.36 32.95 -27.51
CA LYS A 187 -37.40 33.93 -26.42
C LYS A 187 -36.25 34.93 -26.51
N LEU A 188 -35.03 34.46 -26.71
CA LEU A 188 -33.86 35.32 -26.93
C LEU A 188 -34.08 36.23 -28.15
N ASN A 189 -34.62 35.68 -29.23
CA ASN A 189 -34.98 36.46 -30.42
C ASN A 189 -36.03 37.56 -30.13
N ARG A 190 -37.00 37.31 -29.25
CA ARG A 190 -37.98 38.34 -28.84
C ARG A 190 -37.36 39.44 -28.00
N GLN A 191 -36.33 39.14 -27.21
CA GLN A 191 -35.64 40.09 -26.35
C GLN A 191 -34.64 40.96 -27.13
N LEU A 192 -33.78 40.35 -27.96
CA LEU A 192 -32.75 41.06 -28.72
C LEU A 192 -33.21 41.54 -30.10
N GLY A 193 -34.09 40.78 -30.76
CA GLY A 193 -34.48 40.99 -32.16
C GLY A 193 -33.60 40.24 -33.17
N ARG A 194 -34.19 39.84 -34.30
CA ARG A 194 -33.54 38.98 -35.33
C ARG A 194 -32.25 39.53 -35.93
N SER A 195 -32.12 40.86 -35.98
CA SER A 195 -30.97 41.53 -36.60
C SER A 195 -29.91 41.96 -35.58
N HIS A 196 -30.08 41.64 -34.30
CA HIS A 196 -29.12 41.99 -33.26
C HIS A 196 -27.79 41.25 -33.49
N PRO A 197 -26.63 41.93 -33.42
CA PRO A 197 -25.33 41.29 -33.66
C PRO A 197 -25.09 40.04 -32.82
N ASP A 198 -25.40 40.09 -31.52
CA ASP A 198 -25.20 38.96 -30.62
C ASP A 198 -26.17 37.80 -30.89
N PHE A 199 -27.41 38.07 -31.33
CA PHE A 199 -28.32 37.02 -31.76
C PHE A 199 -27.82 36.35 -33.05
N ILE A 200 -27.27 37.12 -33.99
CA ILE A 200 -26.62 36.58 -35.20
C ILE A 200 -25.38 35.76 -34.82
N LYS A 201 -24.57 36.19 -33.85
CA LYS A 201 -23.44 35.41 -33.33
C LYS A 201 -23.90 34.08 -32.73
N ILE A 202 -24.97 34.04 -31.92
CA ILE A 202 -25.55 32.79 -31.42
C ILE A 202 -25.97 31.88 -32.57
N LEU A 203 -26.67 32.39 -33.60
CA LEU A 203 -27.03 31.60 -34.78
C LEU A 203 -25.78 31.07 -35.52
N GLY A 204 -24.72 31.89 -35.60
CA GLY A 204 -23.43 31.51 -36.13
C GLY A 204 -22.78 30.38 -35.33
N ILE A 205 -22.79 30.46 -34.00
CA ILE A 205 -22.30 29.41 -33.10
C ILE A 205 -23.09 28.12 -33.29
N LEU A 206 -24.43 28.18 -33.31
CA LEU A 206 -25.27 27.00 -33.56
C LEU A 206 -24.98 26.38 -34.94
N TYR A 207 -24.74 27.22 -35.95
CA TYR A 207 -24.33 26.76 -37.28
C TYR A 207 -22.94 26.12 -37.24
N LEU A 208 -21.98 26.70 -36.52
CA LEU A 208 -20.65 26.13 -36.34
C LEU A 208 -20.78 24.76 -35.68
N ILE A 209 -21.38 24.64 -34.49
CA ILE A 209 -21.57 23.36 -33.77
C ILE A 209 -22.21 22.30 -34.68
N LYS A 210 -23.26 22.66 -35.43
CA LYS A 210 -23.94 21.73 -36.34
C LYS A 210 -23.07 21.28 -37.51
N ASN A 211 -22.15 22.12 -37.98
CA ASN A 211 -21.34 21.90 -39.19
C ASN A 211 -19.84 21.74 -38.93
N VAL A 212 -19.39 21.65 -37.67
CA VAL A 212 -17.97 21.39 -37.32
C VAL A 212 -17.46 20.08 -37.96
N PHE A 213 -18.36 19.20 -38.44
CA PHE A 213 -18.07 17.78 -38.63
C PHE A 213 -18.30 17.20 -40.04
N SER A 214 -17.61 17.68 -41.07
CA SER A 214 -17.41 16.85 -42.27
C SER A 214 -15.96 16.44 -42.53
N GLU A 215 -14.95 17.18 -42.03
CA GLU A 215 -13.54 16.95 -42.41
C GLU A 215 -12.48 17.14 -41.30
N ALA A 216 -12.82 17.65 -40.10
CA ALA A 216 -11.85 17.90 -39.02
C ALA A 216 -11.76 16.74 -38.00
N SER A 217 -10.56 16.39 -37.56
CA SER A 217 -10.29 15.35 -36.54
C SER A 217 -9.11 15.72 -35.64
N GLY A 218 -9.05 15.13 -34.44
CA GLY A 218 -7.95 15.35 -33.49
C GLY A 218 -7.77 16.82 -33.11
N ARG A 219 -6.53 17.32 -33.17
CA ARG A 219 -6.19 18.69 -32.73
C ARG A 219 -6.97 19.80 -33.45
N GLN A 220 -7.25 19.64 -34.74
CA GLN A 220 -8.04 20.63 -35.49
C GLN A 220 -9.47 20.74 -34.94
N ARG A 221 -10.07 19.61 -34.54
CA ARG A 221 -11.40 19.62 -33.91
C ARG A 221 -11.31 20.30 -32.54
N LYS A 222 -10.28 20.02 -31.74
CA LYS A 222 -10.08 20.65 -30.44
C LYS A 222 -9.97 22.18 -30.54
N ASP A 223 -9.14 22.69 -31.44
CA ASP A 223 -9.00 24.14 -31.66
C ASP A 223 -10.34 24.80 -32.04
N GLN A 224 -11.20 24.10 -32.78
CA GLN A 224 -12.55 24.57 -33.12
C GLN A 224 -13.50 24.55 -31.91
N VAL A 225 -13.40 23.53 -31.05
CA VAL A 225 -14.17 23.44 -29.79
C VAL A 225 -13.82 24.61 -28.89
N GLU A 226 -12.54 24.83 -28.63
CA GLU A 226 -12.04 25.94 -27.79
C GLU A 226 -12.48 27.30 -28.35
N PHE A 227 -12.41 27.47 -29.68
CA PHE A 227 -12.90 28.68 -30.34
C PHE A 227 -14.41 28.90 -30.11
N ILE A 228 -15.22 27.86 -30.27
CA ILE A 228 -16.67 27.95 -30.04
C ILE A 228 -16.98 28.27 -28.58
N GLN A 229 -16.33 27.58 -27.63
CA GLN A 229 -16.48 27.85 -26.20
C GLN A 229 -16.11 29.30 -25.87
N GLY A 230 -15.01 29.81 -26.44
CA GLY A 230 -14.60 31.20 -26.31
C GLY A 230 -15.66 32.19 -26.82
N LEU A 231 -16.30 31.91 -27.96
CA LEU A 231 -17.40 32.75 -28.47
C LEU A 231 -18.64 32.73 -27.57
N VAL A 232 -19.01 31.56 -27.03
CA VAL A 232 -20.15 31.46 -26.08
C VAL A 232 -19.82 32.20 -24.79
N TRP A 233 -18.60 32.07 -24.28
CA TRP A 233 -18.14 32.75 -23.07
C TRP A 233 -18.09 34.28 -23.23
N GLU A 234 -17.60 34.77 -24.38
CA GLU A 234 -17.64 36.20 -24.72
C GLU A 234 -19.07 36.74 -24.67
N LEU A 235 -20.02 36.04 -25.31
CA LEU A 235 -21.41 36.46 -25.34
C LEU A 235 -22.08 36.42 -23.96
N TYR A 236 -21.80 35.37 -23.18
CA TYR A 236 -22.33 35.22 -21.83
C TYR A 236 -21.89 36.36 -20.90
N ASN A 237 -20.64 36.83 -21.00
CA ASN A 237 -20.15 37.91 -20.14
C ASN A 237 -20.51 39.32 -20.63
N ASN A 238 -20.68 39.50 -21.94
CA ASN A 238 -20.85 40.84 -22.53
C ASN A 238 -22.32 41.22 -22.78
N ASN A 239 -23.26 40.28 -22.72
CA ASN A 239 -24.67 40.51 -23.02
C ASN A 239 -25.58 39.92 -21.92
N PRO A 240 -26.20 40.76 -21.06
CA PRO A 240 -27.07 40.31 -19.97
C PRO A 240 -28.27 39.47 -20.42
N GLU A 241 -28.83 39.75 -21.60
CA GLU A 241 -29.93 38.97 -22.16
C GLU A 241 -29.48 37.56 -22.58
N VAL A 242 -28.28 37.43 -23.13
CA VAL A 242 -27.68 36.11 -23.44
C VAL A 242 -27.32 35.35 -22.17
N GLN A 243 -26.75 36.03 -21.17
CA GLN A 243 -26.48 35.45 -19.85
C GLN A 243 -27.75 34.87 -19.25
N THR A 244 -28.80 35.70 -19.13
CA THR A 244 -30.10 35.31 -18.59
C THR A 244 -30.71 34.15 -19.38
N PHE A 245 -30.55 34.14 -20.70
CA PHE A 245 -31.03 33.05 -21.55
C PHE A 245 -30.33 31.72 -21.25
N ILE A 246 -28.99 31.73 -21.17
CA ILE A 246 -28.22 30.52 -20.85
C ILE A 246 -28.56 30.02 -19.44
N ASP A 247 -28.58 30.91 -18.44
CA ASP A 247 -28.89 30.55 -17.05
C ASP A 247 -30.30 29.94 -16.89
N GLN A 248 -31.29 30.51 -17.59
CA GLN A 248 -32.66 29.98 -17.57
C GLN A 248 -32.75 28.62 -18.26
N ASN A 249 -32.01 28.40 -19.35
CA ASN A 249 -31.96 27.10 -20.00
C ASN A 249 -31.27 26.07 -19.11
N ILE A 250 -30.16 26.42 -18.44
CA ILE A 250 -29.51 25.55 -17.45
C ILE A 250 -30.49 25.17 -16.35
N ALA A 251 -31.18 26.15 -15.77
CA ALA A 251 -32.20 25.89 -14.74
C ALA A 251 -33.34 24.99 -15.25
N THR A 252 -33.73 25.14 -16.52
CA THR A 252 -34.77 24.28 -17.13
C THR A 252 -34.29 22.85 -17.34
N PHE A 253 -33.04 22.65 -17.77
CA PHE A 253 -32.45 21.33 -17.93
C PHE A 253 -32.27 20.63 -16.57
N ASN A 254 -31.88 21.37 -15.53
CA ASN A 254 -31.69 20.83 -14.18
C ASN A 254 -32.98 20.34 -13.49
N GLY A 255 -34.15 20.53 -14.11
CA GLY A 255 -35.42 20.02 -13.62
C GLY A 255 -35.89 20.65 -12.31
N GLU A 256 -36.98 20.11 -11.78
CA GLU A 256 -37.59 20.50 -10.50
C GLU A 256 -37.79 19.23 -9.66
N VAL A 257 -37.13 19.18 -8.51
CA VAL A 257 -37.24 18.04 -7.57
C VAL A 257 -38.70 17.79 -7.22
N GLY A 258 -39.14 16.53 -7.38
CA GLY A 258 -40.53 16.12 -7.20
C GLY A 258 -41.39 16.13 -8.48
N LYS A 259 -40.82 16.52 -9.64
CA LYS A 259 -41.45 16.42 -10.97
C LYS A 259 -40.52 15.70 -11.96
N PRO A 260 -40.51 14.36 -11.99
CA PRO A 260 -39.56 13.56 -12.78
C PRO A 260 -39.47 13.95 -14.26
N GLU A 261 -40.59 14.27 -14.90
CA GLU A 261 -40.67 14.63 -16.33
C GLU A 261 -39.88 15.90 -16.69
N THR A 262 -39.52 16.71 -15.69
CA THR A 262 -38.73 17.94 -15.92
C THR A 262 -37.24 17.67 -16.11
N PHE A 263 -36.77 16.45 -15.79
CA PHE A 263 -35.37 16.04 -15.96
C PHE A 263 -35.07 15.40 -17.32
N ASP A 264 -36.09 15.12 -18.15
CA ASP A 264 -35.95 14.48 -19.46
C ASP A 264 -34.94 15.19 -20.38
N LEU A 265 -34.86 16.53 -20.29
CA LEU A 265 -33.92 17.34 -21.08
C LEU A 265 -32.46 17.05 -20.69
N LEU A 266 -32.18 16.96 -19.38
CA LEU A 266 -30.85 16.65 -18.88
C LEU A 266 -30.52 15.18 -19.11
N ASP A 267 -31.46 14.25 -18.90
CA ASP A 267 -31.26 12.83 -19.20
C ASP A 267 -30.86 12.60 -20.67
N GLN A 268 -31.62 13.21 -21.60
CA GLN A 268 -31.31 13.11 -23.02
C GLN A 268 -29.96 13.75 -23.36
N LEU A 269 -29.57 14.83 -22.68
CA LEU A 269 -28.24 15.44 -22.84
C LEU A 269 -27.14 14.51 -22.32
N LEU A 270 -27.30 13.90 -21.14
CA LEU A 270 -26.34 13.01 -20.51
C LEU A 270 -26.12 11.73 -21.33
N SER A 271 -27.18 11.19 -21.95
CA SER A 271 -27.10 9.97 -22.77
C SER A 271 -26.15 10.08 -23.98
N GLU A 272 -25.84 11.30 -24.42
CA GLU A 272 -24.97 11.57 -25.58
C GLU A 272 -23.51 11.80 -25.20
N GLN A 273 -23.15 11.88 -23.92
CA GLN A 273 -21.76 12.17 -23.52
C GLN A 273 -20.80 11.01 -23.80
N PHE A 274 -19.49 11.29 -23.83
CA PHE A 274 -18.43 10.27 -23.88
C PHE A 274 -18.18 9.60 -22.52
N PHE A 275 -19.05 9.85 -21.54
CA PHE A 275 -19.08 9.15 -20.27
C PHE A 275 -20.48 8.67 -19.94
N ARG A 276 -20.58 7.66 -19.08
CA ARG A 276 -21.83 7.15 -18.55
C ARG A 276 -21.81 7.20 -17.03
N LEU A 277 -22.59 8.11 -16.45
CA LEU A 277 -22.79 8.17 -15.00
C LEU A 277 -23.55 6.94 -14.52
N SER A 278 -23.10 6.35 -13.41
CA SER A 278 -23.78 5.20 -12.82
C SER A 278 -23.58 5.13 -11.31
N PHE A 279 -24.47 4.36 -10.67
CA PHE A 279 -24.29 3.96 -9.28
C PHE A 279 -22.97 3.23 -9.10
N TRP A 280 -22.22 3.54 -8.05
CA TRP A 280 -20.86 3.02 -7.86
C TRP A 280 -20.74 1.48 -7.93
N LYS A 281 -21.82 0.75 -7.59
CA LYS A 281 -21.87 -0.73 -7.70
C LYS A 281 -21.75 -1.25 -9.12
N VAL A 282 -22.19 -0.49 -10.11
CA VAL A 282 -22.07 -0.87 -11.53
C VAL A 282 -20.60 -1.04 -11.91
N GLY A 283 -19.69 -0.30 -11.28
CA GLY A 283 -18.24 -0.42 -11.48
C GLY A 283 -17.64 -1.76 -11.02
N ALA A 284 -18.37 -2.63 -10.32
CA ALA A 284 -17.90 -3.98 -10.03
C ALA A 284 -18.15 -4.96 -11.19
N GLU A 285 -19.14 -4.69 -12.06
CA GLU A 285 -19.65 -5.62 -13.06
C GLU A 285 -19.48 -5.14 -14.51
N GLU A 286 -19.66 -3.85 -14.79
CA GLU A 286 -19.70 -3.31 -16.17
C GLU A 286 -18.51 -2.38 -16.48
N LEU A 287 -17.44 -2.46 -15.69
CA LEU A 287 -16.31 -1.55 -15.79
C LEU A 287 -15.53 -1.74 -17.10
N ASN A 288 -15.25 -0.63 -17.77
CA ASN A 288 -14.52 -0.63 -19.04
C ASN A 288 -13.19 0.12 -19.00
N TYR A 289 -12.62 0.36 -17.81
CA TYR A 289 -11.25 0.82 -17.64
C TYR A 289 -10.56 0.02 -16.54
N ARG A 290 -9.25 -0.21 -16.64
CA ARG A 290 -8.51 -0.90 -15.57
C ARG A 290 -8.34 0.02 -14.36
N ARG A 291 -8.59 -0.49 -13.16
CA ARG A 291 -8.42 0.22 -11.88
C ARG A 291 -7.16 -0.22 -11.14
N PHE A 292 -6.71 0.63 -10.21
CA PHE A 292 -5.85 0.16 -9.12
C PHE A 292 -6.68 -0.66 -8.14
N PHE A 293 -6.39 -1.96 -8.03
CA PHE A 293 -7.19 -2.92 -7.28
C PHE A 293 -8.69 -2.85 -7.62
N THR A 294 -9.51 -2.43 -6.67
CA THR A 294 -10.97 -2.32 -6.78
C THR A 294 -11.44 -0.88 -6.53
N VAL A 295 -10.55 0.11 -6.67
CA VAL A 295 -10.81 1.52 -6.38
C VAL A 295 -11.25 2.23 -7.66
N ASN A 296 -12.52 2.63 -7.73
CA ASN A 296 -13.09 3.26 -8.94
C ASN A 296 -12.42 4.60 -9.25
N GLU A 297 -11.95 5.29 -8.23
CA GLU A 297 -11.34 6.61 -8.27
C GLU A 297 -9.89 6.59 -8.77
N LEU A 298 -9.33 5.44 -9.14
CA LEU A 298 -7.96 5.30 -9.63
C LEU A 298 -7.95 4.57 -10.98
N ILE A 299 -7.81 5.33 -12.06
CA ILE A 299 -7.78 4.83 -13.44
C ILE A 299 -6.34 4.54 -13.88
N CYS A 300 -6.11 3.36 -14.46
CA CYS A 300 -4.76 2.94 -14.83
C CYS A 300 -4.27 3.53 -16.15
N LEU A 301 -2.97 3.76 -16.20
CA LEU A 301 -2.23 4.24 -17.35
C LEU A 301 -1.75 3.07 -18.22
N ARG A 302 -1.50 3.38 -19.49
CA ARG A 302 -0.84 2.48 -20.45
C ARG A 302 0.65 2.79 -20.56
N VAL A 303 1.38 2.64 -19.45
CA VAL A 303 2.81 3.02 -19.37
C VAL A 303 3.73 2.13 -20.23
N GLU A 304 3.21 1.01 -20.77
CA GLU A 304 3.86 0.22 -21.81
C GLU A 304 3.97 0.98 -23.16
N ASP A 305 3.10 1.98 -23.39
CA ASP A 305 3.25 2.92 -24.49
C ASP A 305 4.38 3.92 -24.17
N GLU A 306 5.37 4.00 -25.05
CA GLU A 306 6.54 4.85 -24.88
C GLU A 306 6.19 6.35 -24.75
N LEU A 307 5.14 6.82 -25.42
CA LEU A 307 4.68 8.21 -25.31
C LEU A 307 4.07 8.49 -23.93
N VAL A 308 3.30 7.53 -23.40
CA VAL A 308 2.72 7.63 -22.05
C VAL A 308 3.82 7.59 -21.00
N PHE A 309 4.78 6.65 -21.13
CA PHE A 309 5.96 6.58 -20.28
C PHE A 309 6.73 7.90 -20.25
N LYS A 310 7.10 8.44 -21.42
CA LYS A 310 7.82 9.73 -21.51
C LYS A 310 7.03 10.86 -20.88
N LYS A 311 5.78 11.07 -21.30
CA LYS A 311 4.91 12.14 -20.77
C LYS A 311 4.74 12.08 -19.26
N THR A 312 4.70 10.88 -18.66
CA THR A 312 4.48 10.72 -17.21
C THR A 312 5.75 10.80 -16.37
N HIS A 313 6.93 10.70 -16.99
CA HIS A 313 8.22 10.67 -16.30
C HIS A 313 9.10 11.90 -16.58
N GLU A 314 8.60 12.91 -17.29
CA GLU A 314 9.35 14.12 -17.67
C GLU A 314 9.92 14.87 -16.46
N LEU A 315 9.06 15.26 -15.50
CA LEU A 315 9.54 16.03 -14.34
C LEU A 315 10.49 15.20 -13.46
N ILE A 316 10.16 13.94 -13.17
CA ILE A 316 11.04 13.10 -12.34
C ILE A 316 12.41 12.90 -13.01
N CYS A 317 12.46 12.75 -14.34
CA CYS A 317 13.71 12.70 -15.09
C CYS A 317 14.53 13.99 -14.93
N GLN A 318 13.90 15.15 -15.04
CA GLN A 318 14.58 16.43 -14.81
C GLN A 318 15.14 16.55 -13.39
N LEU A 319 14.39 16.09 -12.38
CA LEU A 319 14.83 16.10 -10.98
C LEU A 319 16.00 15.15 -10.72
N VAL A 320 16.04 13.98 -11.38
CA VAL A 320 17.17 13.04 -11.33
C VAL A 320 18.39 13.62 -12.04
N GLN A 321 18.24 14.12 -13.27
CA GLN A 321 19.33 14.67 -14.07
C GLN A 321 19.97 15.91 -13.44
N SER A 322 19.18 16.71 -12.70
CA SER A 322 19.69 17.85 -11.93
C SER A 322 20.31 17.47 -10.58
N GLY A 323 20.31 16.19 -10.22
CA GLY A 323 20.88 15.67 -8.96
C GLY A 323 20.06 16.03 -7.72
N LYS A 324 18.81 16.49 -7.88
CA LYS A 324 17.89 16.74 -6.77
C LYS A 324 17.34 15.44 -6.18
N ILE A 325 17.12 14.45 -7.04
CA ILE A 325 16.69 13.10 -6.67
C ILE A 325 17.81 12.11 -6.99
N THR A 326 18.09 11.19 -6.07
CA THR A 326 19.22 10.24 -6.16
C THR A 326 18.79 8.79 -6.05
N GLY A 327 17.53 8.54 -5.68
CA GLY A 327 16.88 7.24 -5.74
C GLY A 327 15.41 7.34 -6.11
N LEU A 328 14.83 6.23 -6.56
CA LEU A 328 13.41 6.08 -6.87
C LEU A 328 12.88 4.81 -6.19
N ARG A 329 11.68 4.91 -5.60
CA ARG A 329 10.86 3.77 -5.21
C ARG A 329 9.64 3.73 -6.13
N ILE A 330 9.43 2.59 -6.78
CA ILE A 330 8.32 2.41 -7.72
C ILE A 330 7.13 1.78 -7.01
N ASP A 331 6.01 2.49 -7.02
CA ASP A 331 4.72 2.01 -6.51
C ASP A 331 4.12 0.93 -7.41
N HIS A 332 3.60 -0.13 -6.79
CA HIS A 332 2.77 -1.16 -7.41
C HIS A 332 3.28 -1.69 -8.76
N ILE A 333 4.52 -2.18 -8.78
CA ILE A 333 5.16 -2.66 -10.02
C ILE A 333 4.39 -3.80 -10.69
N ASP A 334 3.74 -4.65 -9.90
CA ASP A 334 2.98 -5.82 -10.36
C ASP A 334 1.68 -5.45 -11.11
N GLY A 335 1.25 -4.18 -11.06
CA GLY A 335 0.11 -3.69 -11.84
C GLY A 335 0.43 -3.35 -13.29
N LEU A 336 1.71 -3.21 -13.65
CA LEU A 336 2.13 -2.81 -14.99
C LEU A 336 1.95 -3.95 -16.00
N TYR A 337 1.71 -3.59 -17.27
CA TYR A 337 1.54 -4.56 -18.35
C TYR A 337 2.83 -5.32 -18.68
N ASP A 338 3.97 -4.60 -18.74
CA ASP A 338 5.30 -5.20 -18.82
C ASP A 338 6.26 -4.52 -17.82
N PRO A 339 6.30 -5.01 -16.56
CA PRO A 339 7.20 -4.50 -15.54
C PRO A 339 8.68 -4.54 -15.94
N THR A 340 9.09 -5.59 -16.65
CA THR A 340 10.48 -5.75 -17.08
C THR A 340 10.86 -4.65 -18.05
N GLN A 341 10.06 -4.44 -19.10
CA GLN A 341 10.30 -3.37 -20.07
C GLN A 341 10.28 -1.98 -19.41
N TYR A 342 9.31 -1.74 -18.51
CA TYR A 342 9.23 -0.48 -17.76
C TYR A 342 10.54 -0.19 -17.00
N LEU A 343 11.06 -1.17 -16.24
CA LEU A 343 12.28 -0.99 -15.46
C LEU A 343 13.52 -0.75 -16.33
N PHE A 344 13.63 -1.42 -17.48
CA PHE A 344 14.71 -1.16 -18.44
C PHE A 344 14.62 0.25 -19.05
N ARG A 345 13.42 0.69 -19.46
CA ARG A 345 13.22 2.06 -19.95
C ARG A 345 13.52 3.10 -18.89
N LEU A 346 13.11 2.85 -17.64
CA LEU A 346 13.40 3.72 -16.51
C LEU A 346 14.90 3.81 -16.25
N ARG A 347 15.61 2.68 -16.26
CA ARG A 347 17.07 2.65 -16.12
C ARG A 347 17.77 3.40 -17.26
N GLU A 348 17.30 3.25 -18.50
CA GLU A 348 17.82 4.00 -19.66
C GLU A 348 17.58 5.51 -19.52
N MET A 349 16.38 5.92 -19.09
CA MET A 349 16.00 7.32 -18.96
C MET A 349 16.71 8.03 -17.79
N MET A 350 16.86 7.33 -16.66
CA MET A 350 17.36 7.91 -15.39
C MET A 350 18.86 7.68 -15.18
N GLY A 351 19.45 6.70 -15.86
CA GLY A 351 20.84 6.30 -15.66
C GLY A 351 21.08 5.60 -14.32
N ASP A 352 22.22 5.91 -13.71
CA ASP A 352 22.75 5.20 -12.54
C ASP A 352 22.19 5.75 -11.21
N VAL A 353 20.85 5.69 -11.07
CA VAL A 353 20.04 6.10 -9.91
C VAL A 353 19.69 4.90 -9.01
N TYR A 354 19.63 5.05 -7.69
CA TYR A 354 19.17 3.95 -6.84
C TYR A 354 17.70 3.62 -7.14
N LEU A 355 17.35 2.35 -7.31
CA LEU A 355 16.03 1.92 -7.78
C LEU A 355 15.51 0.72 -6.99
N VAL A 356 14.39 0.89 -6.29
CA VAL A 356 13.70 -0.19 -5.60
C VAL A 356 12.23 -0.25 -6.00
N VAL A 357 11.63 -1.42 -5.88
CA VAL A 357 10.22 -1.64 -6.22
C VAL A 357 9.41 -2.00 -4.98
N GLU A 358 8.19 -1.50 -4.90
CA GLU A 358 7.18 -2.14 -4.07
C GLU A 358 6.72 -3.42 -4.76
N LYS A 359 7.16 -4.56 -4.23
CA LYS A 359 6.76 -5.89 -4.69
C LYS A 359 6.63 -6.82 -3.49
N ILE A 360 5.51 -7.52 -3.40
CA ILE A 360 5.24 -8.48 -2.33
C ILE A 360 5.71 -9.86 -2.77
N LEU A 361 6.61 -10.47 -2.00
CA LEU A 361 7.14 -11.81 -2.25
C LEU A 361 6.48 -12.81 -1.31
N GLU A 362 5.97 -13.92 -1.86
CA GLU A 362 5.63 -15.08 -1.06
C GLU A 362 6.87 -15.73 -0.43
N LYS A 363 6.69 -16.59 0.58
CA LYS A 363 7.80 -17.10 1.42
C LYS A 363 9.02 -17.58 0.64
N GLU A 364 8.83 -18.36 -0.42
CA GLU A 364 9.94 -18.94 -1.22
C GLU A 364 10.11 -18.27 -2.59
N GLU A 365 9.35 -17.21 -2.85
CA GLU A 365 9.40 -16.46 -4.10
C GLU A 365 10.69 -15.63 -4.18
N LYS A 366 11.22 -15.47 -5.40
CA LYS A 366 12.41 -14.66 -5.66
C LYS A 366 12.07 -13.56 -6.65
N LEU A 367 12.72 -12.41 -6.50
CA LEU A 367 12.67 -11.37 -7.51
C LEU A 367 13.23 -11.87 -8.85
N PRO A 368 12.69 -11.39 -9.99
CA PRO A 368 13.30 -11.63 -11.28
C PRO A 368 14.74 -11.11 -11.32
N SER A 369 15.71 -12.00 -11.52
CA SER A 369 17.14 -11.68 -11.43
C SER A 369 17.63 -10.73 -12.52
N HIS A 370 16.88 -10.59 -13.61
CA HIS A 370 17.21 -9.72 -14.74
C HIS A 370 16.68 -8.30 -14.57
N TRP A 371 15.87 -8.01 -13.54
CA TRP A 371 15.38 -6.65 -13.30
C TRP A 371 16.54 -5.72 -12.91
N PRO A 372 16.69 -4.55 -13.56
CA PRO A 372 17.79 -3.63 -13.29
C PRO A 372 17.49 -2.77 -12.06
N ILE A 373 17.34 -3.40 -10.89
CA ILE A 373 16.96 -2.77 -9.61
C ILE A 373 17.88 -3.22 -8.47
N GLU A 374 17.91 -2.45 -7.39
CA GLU A 374 18.69 -2.76 -6.19
C GLU A 374 17.93 -3.64 -5.18
N GLY A 375 16.60 -3.74 -5.29
CA GLY A 375 15.77 -4.65 -4.48
C GLY A 375 14.32 -4.19 -4.29
N THR A 376 13.69 -4.64 -3.21
CA THR A 376 12.33 -4.28 -2.81
C THR A 376 12.30 -3.12 -1.79
N SER A 377 11.10 -2.66 -1.46
CA SER A 377 10.83 -1.81 -0.29
C SER A 377 10.87 -2.54 1.06
N GLY A 378 11.18 -3.84 1.10
CA GLY A 378 11.61 -4.56 2.32
C GLY A 378 10.55 -5.33 3.11
N TYR A 379 9.37 -5.63 2.56
CA TYR A 379 8.36 -6.48 3.24
C TYR A 379 8.83 -7.92 3.46
N ASP A 380 9.64 -8.46 2.55
CA ASP A 380 10.32 -9.74 2.69
C ASP A 380 11.23 -9.76 3.92
N THR A 381 12.05 -8.71 4.09
CA THR A 381 12.88 -8.52 5.29
C THR A 381 12.03 -8.37 6.56
N LEU A 382 10.97 -7.55 6.50
CA LEU A 382 10.06 -7.30 7.62
C LEU A 382 9.52 -8.61 8.19
N ASN A 383 8.99 -9.47 7.33
CA ASN A 383 8.35 -10.72 7.75
C ASN A 383 9.36 -11.73 8.29
N ARG A 384 10.61 -11.74 7.79
CA ARG A 384 11.70 -12.58 8.31
C ARG A 384 12.17 -12.13 9.69
N ILE A 385 12.37 -10.82 9.85
CA ILE A 385 12.75 -10.22 11.13
C ILE A 385 11.63 -10.41 12.16
N ASN A 386 10.36 -10.18 11.81
CA ASN A 386 9.25 -10.40 12.73
C ASN A 386 9.13 -11.88 13.14
N GLY A 387 9.21 -12.78 12.16
CA GLY A 387 9.05 -14.22 12.37
C GLY A 387 10.12 -14.82 13.27
N VAL A 388 11.36 -14.30 13.25
CA VAL A 388 12.45 -14.78 14.12
C VAL A 388 12.29 -14.34 15.58
N PHE A 389 11.24 -13.62 15.96
CA PHE A 389 10.88 -13.41 17.38
C PHE A 389 9.67 -14.24 17.82
N CYS A 390 9.10 -15.06 16.93
CA CYS A 390 8.03 -15.99 17.26
C CYS A 390 8.59 -17.35 17.72
N GLN A 391 8.09 -17.89 18.82
CA GLN A 391 8.52 -19.20 19.34
C GLN A 391 7.83 -20.34 18.58
N THR A 392 8.45 -20.74 17.46
CA THR A 392 7.89 -21.68 16.48
C THR A 392 7.45 -23.02 17.10
N SER A 393 8.11 -23.47 18.18
CA SER A 393 7.77 -24.70 18.92
C SER A 393 6.40 -24.67 19.60
N ASN A 394 5.79 -23.48 19.77
CA ASN A 394 4.46 -23.30 20.35
C ASN A 394 3.34 -23.21 19.29
N GLN A 395 3.63 -23.48 18.01
CA GLN A 395 2.64 -23.44 16.93
C GLN A 395 1.38 -24.26 17.25
N ASP A 396 1.54 -25.51 17.65
CA ASP A 396 0.41 -26.42 17.90
C ASP A 396 -0.47 -25.92 19.04
N LYS A 397 0.14 -25.44 20.14
CA LYS A 397 -0.59 -24.82 21.25
C LYS A 397 -1.40 -23.60 20.79
N PHE A 398 -0.82 -22.71 19.98
CA PHE A 398 -1.54 -21.55 19.46
C PHE A 398 -2.69 -21.94 18.53
N SER A 399 -2.48 -22.95 17.67
CA SER A 399 -3.55 -23.52 16.84
C SER A 399 -4.69 -24.11 17.68
N GLU A 400 -4.36 -24.86 18.75
CA GLU A 400 -5.34 -25.43 19.67
C GLU A 400 -6.13 -24.34 20.42
N ILE A 401 -5.44 -23.34 20.96
CA ILE A 401 -6.05 -22.19 21.65
C ILE A 401 -7.03 -21.48 20.72
N TYR A 402 -6.60 -21.12 19.52
CA TYR A 402 -7.43 -20.46 18.53
C TYR A 402 -8.68 -21.30 18.23
N THR A 403 -8.49 -22.56 17.85
CA THR A 403 -9.57 -23.50 17.50
C THR A 403 -10.58 -23.66 18.65
N LYS A 404 -10.11 -23.83 19.89
CA LYS A 404 -10.96 -24.04 21.07
C LYS A 404 -11.77 -22.80 21.42
N LEU A 405 -11.17 -21.62 21.33
CA LEU A 405 -11.80 -20.34 21.72
C LEU A 405 -12.81 -19.85 20.69
N THR A 406 -12.44 -19.90 19.41
CA THR A 406 -13.24 -19.32 18.32
C THR A 406 -14.19 -20.33 17.69
N ARG A 407 -13.93 -21.65 17.87
CA ARG A 407 -14.57 -22.75 17.13
C ARG A 407 -14.30 -22.70 15.63
N PHE A 408 -13.26 -21.97 15.24
CA PHE A 408 -12.78 -21.89 13.88
C PHE A 408 -11.99 -23.16 13.57
N HIS A 409 -12.52 -24.00 12.69
CA HIS A 409 -11.92 -25.28 12.28
C HIS A 409 -11.54 -25.28 10.80
N ASP A 410 -11.68 -24.15 10.11
CA ASP A 410 -11.45 -24.11 8.67
C ASP A 410 -9.96 -24.28 8.35
N ASP A 411 -9.71 -25.13 7.36
CA ASP A 411 -8.40 -25.29 6.75
C ASP A 411 -7.96 -23.97 6.10
N TYR A 412 -6.69 -23.60 6.30
CA TYR A 412 -6.17 -22.30 5.84
C TYR A 412 -6.25 -22.17 4.32
N GLU A 413 -5.86 -23.21 3.56
CA GLU A 413 -5.88 -23.19 2.10
C GLU A 413 -7.32 -23.06 1.57
N LYS A 414 -8.25 -23.76 2.20
CA LYS A 414 -9.68 -23.60 1.91
C LYS A 414 -10.15 -22.18 2.19
N LEU A 415 -9.80 -21.60 3.33
CA LEU A 415 -10.19 -20.23 3.69
C LEU A 415 -9.59 -19.19 2.73
N LEU A 416 -8.32 -19.36 2.36
CA LEU A 416 -7.63 -18.55 1.36
C LEU A 416 -8.39 -18.55 0.03
N SER A 417 -8.71 -19.75 -0.48
CA SER A 417 -9.50 -19.91 -1.70
C SER A 417 -10.88 -19.25 -1.57
N GLU A 418 -11.59 -19.47 -0.46
CA GLU A 418 -12.90 -18.84 -0.20
C GLU A 418 -12.83 -17.31 -0.18
N LYS A 419 -11.80 -16.70 0.41
CA LYS A 419 -11.66 -15.23 0.43
C LYS A 419 -11.28 -14.65 -0.91
N LYS A 420 -10.45 -15.35 -1.69
CA LYS A 420 -10.21 -14.98 -3.09
C LYS A 420 -11.49 -15.10 -3.93
N HIS A 421 -12.26 -16.19 -3.79
CA HIS A 421 -13.56 -16.33 -4.46
C HIS A 421 -14.49 -15.16 -4.13
N LEU A 422 -14.61 -14.80 -2.85
CA LEU A 422 -15.44 -13.68 -2.42
C LEU A 422 -15.09 -12.40 -3.21
N ILE A 423 -13.82 -12.01 -3.24
CA ILE A 423 -13.39 -10.81 -3.95
C ILE A 423 -13.58 -10.92 -5.46
N ALA A 424 -13.24 -12.06 -6.06
CA ALA A 424 -13.40 -12.30 -7.48
C ALA A 424 -14.87 -12.18 -7.92
N GLU A 425 -15.80 -12.67 -7.09
CA GLU A 425 -17.24 -12.71 -7.38
C GLU A 425 -17.99 -11.42 -6.99
N THR A 426 -17.40 -10.54 -6.18
CA THR A 426 -18.07 -9.29 -5.75
C THR A 426 -17.42 -8.01 -6.24
N ASN A 427 -16.13 -8.01 -6.53
CA ASN A 427 -15.38 -6.77 -6.82
C ASN A 427 -14.64 -6.77 -8.17
N LEU A 428 -14.28 -7.94 -8.70
CA LEU A 428 -13.54 -8.11 -9.96
C LEU A 428 -14.39 -8.77 -11.06
N VAL A 429 -15.72 -8.72 -10.95
CA VAL A 429 -16.64 -9.41 -11.88
C VAL A 429 -16.45 -8.89 -13.31
N GLY A 430 -16.45 -7.57 -13.48
CA GLY A 430 -16.23 -6.93 -14.78
C GLY A 430 -14.83 -7.19 -15.34
N ASP A 431 -13.81 -7.20 -14.48
CA ASP A 431 -12.42 -7.50 -14.88
C ASP A 431 -12.28 -8.93 -15.44
N ILE A 432 -12.86 -9.92 -14.75
CA ILE A 432 -12.89 -11.32 -15.18
C ILE A 432 -13.74 -11.49 -16.45
N ASP A 433 -14.85 -10.76 -16.56
CA ASP A 433 -15.71 -10.80 -17.73
C ASP A 433 -14.99 -10.25 -18.98
N ASN A 434 -14.26 -9.14 -18.83
CA ASN A 434 -13.43 -8.56 -19.87
C ASN A 434 -12.35 -9.54 -20.36
N LEU A 435 -11.67 -10.24 -19.44
CA LEU A 435 -10.73 -11.31 -19.79
C LEU A 435 -11.40 -12.48 -20.52
N ALA A 436 -12.58 -12.90 -20.08
CA ALA A 436 -13.32 -13.99 -20.72
C ALA A 436 -13.77 -13.61 -22.13
N HIS A 437 -14.22 -12.38 -22.34
CA HIS A 437 -14.54 -11.83 -23.66
C HIS A 437 -13.30 -11.74 -24.55
N LEU A 438 -12.16 -11.28 -24.02
CA LEU A 438 -10.88 -11.25 -24.75
C LEU A 438 -10.48 -12.67 -25.21
N LEU A 439 -10.45 -13.65 -24.29
CA LEU A 439 -10.11 -15.03 -24.62
C LEU A 439 -11.09 -15.62 -25.64
N LYS A 440 -12.38 -15.35 -25.51
CA LYS A 440 -13.41 -15.81 -26.43
C LYS A 440 -13.19 -15.26 -27.84
N ARG A 441 -12.94 -13.96 -27.98
CA ARG A 441 -12.65 -13.30 -29.29
C ARG A 441 -11.42 -13.91 -29.97
N ILE A 442 -10.39 -14.27 -29.20
CA ILE A 442 -9.17 -14.89 -29.74
C ILE A 442 -9.45 -16.35 -30.11
N ALA A 443 -10.08 -17.13 -29.23
CA ALA A 443 -10.33 -18.56 -29.44
C ALA A 443 -11.25 -18.83 -30.64
N GLU A 444 -12.24 -17.98 -30.91
CA GLU A 444 -13.18 -18.14 -32.04
C GLU A 444 -12.54 -18.05 -33.43
N GLN A 445 -11.34 -17.45 -33.53
CA GLN A 445 -10.56 -17.39 -34.77
C GLN A 445 -10.09 -18.79 -35.19
N SER A 446 -9.95 -19.72 -34.25
CA SER A 446 -9.64 -21.12 -34.49
C SER A 446 -10.89 -21.99 -34.53
N ARG A 447 -10.93 -22.96 -35.46
CA ARG A 447 -12.00 -23.97 -35.53
C ARG A 447 -12.13 -24.81 -34.25
N TYR A 448 -11.05 -24.96 -33.48
CA TYR A 448 -11.05 -25.73 -32.24
C TYR A 448 -11.52 -24.91 -31.03
N GLY A 449 -11.60 -23.58 -31.16
CA GLY A 449 -12.00 -22.68 -30.06
C GLY A 449 -13.46 -22.22 -30.10
N ARG A 450 -14.22 -22.53 -31.17
CA ARG A 450 -15.60 -22.02 -31.36
C ARG A 450 -16.60 -22.51 -30.33
N ASP A 451 -16.45 -23.74 -29.84
CA ASP A 451 -17.39 -24.38 -28.92
C ASP A 451 -17.20 -23.97 -27.45
N PHE A 452 -16.15 -23.20 -27.12
CA PHE A 452 -15.99 -22.68 -25.77
C PHE A 452 -17.06 -21.64 -25.47
N THR A 453 -17.82 -21.86 -24.39
CA THR A 453 -18.86 -20.91 -23.98
C THR A 453 -18.25 -19.81 -23.11
N LEU A 454 -18.76 -18.57 -23.25
CA LEU A 454 -18.31 -17.46 -22.42
C LEU A 454 -18.48 -17.77 -20.92
N SER A 455 -19.60 -18.38 -20.53
CA SER A 455 -19.83 -18.78 -19.13
C SER A 455 -18.82 -19.83 -18.64
N GLY A 456 -18.37 -20.76 -19.50
CA GLY A 456 -17.34 -21.74 -19.14
C GLY A 456 -15.99 -21.09 -18.96
N LEU A 457 -15.59 -20.22 -19.90
CA LEU A 457 -14.33 -19.47 -19.84
C LEU A 457 -14.27 -18.57 -18.60
N ARG A 458 -15.35 -17.83 -18.30
CA ARG A 458 -15.42 -16.95 -17.12
C ARG A 458 -15.17 -17.72 -15.82
N LYS A 459 -15.84 -18.87 -15.64
CA LYS A 459 -15.67 -19.73 -14.46
C LYS A 459 -14.27 -20.32 -14.38
N ALA A 460 -13.71 -20.75 -15.51
CA ALA A 460 -12.37 -21.32 -15.56
C ALA A 460 -11.29 -20.26 -15.26
N ILE A 461 -11.37 -19.06 -15.86
CA ILE A 461 -10.45 -17.94 -15.58
C ILE A 461 -10.51 -17.55 -14.11
N LEU A 462 -11.72 -17.39 -13.54
CA LEU A 462 -11.91 -17.07 -12.12
C LEU A 462 -11.20 -18.09 -11.23
N GLU A 463 -11.39 -19.38 -11.49
CA GLU A 463 -10.77 -20.44 -10.69
C GLU A 463 -9.25 -20.41 -10.80
N VAL A 464 -8.68 -20.22 -12.00
CA VAL A 464 -7.22 -20.13 -12.15
C VAL A 464 -6.66 -18.92 -11.40
N LEU A 465 -7.34 -17.77 -11.43
CA LEU A 465 -6.96 -16.58 -10.65
C LEU A 465 -7.00 -16.86 -9.14
N VAL A 466 -8.04 -17.55 -8.65
CA VAL A 466 -8.16 -17.93 -7.24
C VAL A 466 -7.03 -18.85 -6.79
N GLN A 467 -6.69 -19.84 -7.63
CA GLN A 467 -5.67 -20.84 -7.31
C GLN A 467 -4.23 -20.36 -7.52
N PHE A 468 -4.03 -19.14 -8.03
CA PHE A 468 -2.70 -18.60 -8.30
C PHE A 468 -1.92 -18.41 -6.98
N PRO A 469 -0.70 -18.98 -6.86
CA PRO A 469 0.00 -19.06 -5.57
C PRO A 469 0.80 -17.80 -5.20
N ILE A 470 1.09 -16.93 -6.17
CA ILE A 470 1.89 -15.71 -6.00
C ILE A 470 1.15 -14.48 -6.53
N TYR A 471 1.68 -13.28 -6.29
CA TYR A 471 1.09 -12.03 -6.78
C TYR A 471 1.05 -11.96 -8.31
N CYS A 472 2.12 -12.35 -9.01
CA CYS A 472 2.19 -12.22 -10.46
C CYS A 472 3.32 -13.05 -11.07
N THR A 473 3.11 -13.62 -12.26
CA THR A 473 4.21 -14.10 -13.12
C THR A 473 4.69 -12.99 -14.04
N TYR A 474 5.89 -13.12 -14.63
CA TYR A 474 6.50 -12.06 -15.45
C TYR A 474 6.76 -12.48 -16.90
N ILE A 475 5.75 -13.06 -17.55
CA ILE A 475 5.78 -13.45 -18.96
C ILE A 475 5.63 -12.21 -19.84
N ASN A 476 6.50 -12.09 -20.84
CA ASN A 476 6.45 -11.04 -21.85
C ASN A 476 7.03 -11.53 -23.20
N GLU A 477 7.39 -10.61 -24.10
CA GLU A 477 7.96 -10.94 -25.42
C GLU A 477 9.25 -11.78 -25.34
N ASN A 478 9.99 -11.74 -24.22
CA ASN A 478 11.19 -12.54 -24.02
C ASN A 478 10.89 -14.01 -23.65
N GLY A 479 9.62 -14.35 -23.43
CA GLY A 479 9.17 -15.71 -23.13
C GLY A 479 8.80 -15.92 -21.66
N ILE A 480 8.90 -17.18 -21.22
CA ILE A 480 8.44 -17.66 -19.93
C ILE A 480 9.58 -18.39 -19.19
N THR A 481 9.76 -18.12 -17.90
CA THR A 481 10.77 -18.79 -17.07
C THR A 481 10.30 -20.15 -16.58
N GLU A 482 11.21 -21.07 -16.22
CA GLU A 482 10.84 -22.36 -15.62
C GLU A 482 10.06 -22.19 -14.31
N THR A 483 10.41 -21.16 -13.52
CA THR A 483 9.72 -20.81 -12.28
C THR A 483 8.28 -20.39 -12.53
N ASP A 484 8.03 -19.50 -13.50
CA ASP A 484 6.67 -19.07 -13.87
C ASP A 484 5.83 -20.23 -14.40
N GLN A 485 6.43 -21.12 -15.22
CA GLN A 485 5.75 -22.35 -15.66
C GLN A 485 5.32 -23.22 -14.49
N GLY A 486 6.14 -23.31 -13.43
CA GLY A 486 5.83 -24.03 -12.21
C GLY A 486 4.57 -23.51 -11.53
N TYR A 487 4.50 -22.20 -11.29
CA TYR A 487 3.34 -21.56 -10.67
C TYR A 487 2.06 -21.70 -11.50
N ILE A 488 2.16 -21.55 -12.83
CA ILE A 488 1.01 -21.71 -13.73
C ILE A 488 0.48 -23.15 -13.68
N ARG A 489 1.37 -24.14 -13.78
CA ARG A 489 0.96 -25.55 -13.71
C ARG A 489 0.34 -25.89 -12.36
N GLU A 490 0.88 -25.37 -11.27
CA GLU A 490 0.28 -25.54 -9.94
C GLU A 490 -1.15 -24.98 -9.87
N ALA A 491 -1.35 -23.73 -10.30
CA ALA A 491 -2.65 -23.08 -10.29
C ALA A 491 -3.66 -23.83 -11.18
N ILE A 492 -3.23 -24.26 -12.37
CA ILE A 492 -4.05 -25.02 -13.31
C ILE A 492 -4.46 -26.39 -12.75
N GLU A 493 -3.54 -27.14 -12.13
CA GLU A 493 -3.87 -28.46 -11.58
C GLU A 493 -4.82 -28.37 -10.38
N LYS A 494 -4.65 -27.35 -9.52
CA LYS A 494 -5.63 -27.03 -8.46
C LYS A 494 -6.99 -26.67 -9.06
N ALA A 495 -7.03 -25.83 -10.11
CA ALA A 495 -8.26 -25.45 -10.79
C ALA A 495 -8.96 -26.64 -11.47
N LYS A 496 -8.22 -27.56 -12.11
CA LYS A 496 -8.74 -28.80 -12.69
C LYS A 496 -9.37 -29.71 -11.63
N SER A 497 -8.77 -29.75 -10.45
CA SER A 497 -9.30 -30.50 -9.30
C SER A 497 -10.60 -29.88 -8.77
N ALA A 498 -10.68 -28.54 -8.71
CA ALA A 498 -11.87 -27.81 -8.29
C ALA A 498 -13.03 -27.89 -9.31
N LEU A 499 -12.72 -27.79 -10.61
CA LEU A 499 -13.70 -27.72 -11.71
C LEU A 499 -13.51 -28.85 -12.75
N PRO A 500 -13.71 -30.13 -12.40
CA PRO A 500 -13.48 -31.27 -13.29
C PRO A 500 -14.42 -31.32 -14.52
N ARG A 501 -15.47 -30.47 -14.55
CA ARG A 501 -16.39 -30.35 -15.70
C ARG A 501 -15.88 -29.38 -16.77
N LEU A 502 -14.88 -28.55 -16.47
CA LEU A 502 -14.34 -27.51 -17.36
C LEU A 502 -12.91 -27.82 -17.82
N LEU A 503 -12.54 -29.10 -17.92
CA LEU A 503 -11.17 -29.51 -18.29
C LEU A 503 -10.74 -28.96 -19.66
N LYS A 504 -11.67 -28.81 -20.61
CA LYS A 504 -11.33 -28.26 -21.94
C LYS A 504 -10.96 -26.78 -21.84
N GLU A 505 -11.74 -26.01 -21.07
CA GLU A 505 -11.51 -24.59 -20.83
C GLU A 505 -10.20 -24.38 -20.08
N LEU A 506 -9.95 -25.17 -19.03
CA LEU A 506 -8.72 -25.09 -18.26
C LEU A 506 -7.48 -25.48 -19.07
N ASN A 507 -7.57 -26.51 -19.91
CA ASN A 507 -6.49 -26.86 -20.83
C ASN A 507 -6.25 -25.76 -21.86
N LEU A 508 -7.29 -25.07 -22.35
CA LEU A 508 -7.11 -23.92 -23.24
C LEU A 508 -6.37 -22.79 -22.53
N ILE A 509 -6.79 -22.44 -21.31
CA ILE A 509 -6.15 -21.39 -20.51
C ILE A 509 -4.69 -21.76 -20.23
N GLU A 510 -4.41 -23.02 -19.87
CA GLU A 510 -3.06 -23.52 -19.68
C GLU A 510 -2.19 -23.30 -20.92
N LYS A 511 -2.68 -23.62 -22.13
CA LYS A 511 -1.93 -23.38 -23.37
C LYS A 511 -1.63 -21.89 -23.59
N PHE A 512 -2.58 -21.01 -23.31
CA PHE A 512 -2.37 -19.57 -23.42
C PHE A 512 -1.34 -19.07 -22.41
N LEU A 513 -1.49 -19.42 -21.13
CA LEU A 513 -0.59 -18.97 -20.06
C LEU A 513 0.82 -19.55 -20.20
N LEU A 514 0.99 -20.75 -20.76
CA LEU A 514 2.30 -21.34 -21.06
C LEU A 514 2.87 -20.91 -22.42
N LEU A 515 2.15 -20.09 -23.20
CA LEU A 515 2.49 -19.73 -24.59
C LEU A 515 2.79 -20.97 -25.47
N ASP A 516 2.04 -22.05 -25.26
CA ASP A 516 2.13 -23.30 -26.04
C ASP A 516 1.42 -23.13 -27.39
N TYR A 517 2.08 -22.38 -28.27
CA TYR A 517 1.56 -22.00 -29.59
C TYR A 517 1.37 -23.23 -30.50
N ASP A 518 0.24 -23.28 -31.21
CA ASP A 518 0.08 -24.24 -32.29
C ASP A 518 1.03 -23.87 -33.46
N GLU A 519 1.63 -24.89 -34.12
CA GLU A 519 2.65 -24.70 -35.19
C GLU A 519 2.20 -23.79 -36.35
N HIS A 520 0.89 -23.65 -36.56
CA HIS A 520 0.30 -22.92 -37.68
C HIS A 520 -0.10 -21.48 -37.36
N LEU A 521 0.05 -21.01 -36.11
CA LEU A 521 -0.30 -19.64 -35.74
C LEU A 521 0.63 -18.64 -36.40
N SER A 522 0.05 -17.61 -37.00
CA SER A 522 0.78 -16.43 -37.45
C SER A 522 1.33 -15.64 -36.26
N GLU A 523 2.35 -14.81 -36.50
CA GLU A 523 2.90 -13.95 -35.44
C GLU A 523 1.83 -13.01 -34.84
N GLU A 524 0.89 -12.51 -35.65
CA GLU A 524 -0.23 -11.69 -35.15
C GLU A 524 -1.12 -12.47 -34.17
N GLU A 525 -1.40 -13.75 -34.46
CA GLU A 525 -2.18 -14.61 -33.55
C GLU A 525 -1.41 -14.93 -32.27
N LYS A 526 -0.10 -15.18 -32.35
CA LYS A 526 0.76 -15.38 -31.17
C LYS A 526 0.78 -14.14 -30.28
N GLN A 527 0.85 -12.95 -30.87
CA GLN A 527 0.79 -11.68 -30.12
C GLN A 527 -0.54 -11.49 -29.39
N LYS A 528 -1.67 -11.95 -29.96
CA LYS A 528 -2.97 -11.94 -29.25
C LYS A 528 -2.96 -12.88 -28.04
N TRP A 529 -2.33 -14.05 -28.13
CA TRP A 529 -2.19 -14.98 -27.00
C TRP A 529 -1.30 -14.39 -25.91
N LEU A 530 -0.15 -13.83 -26.29
CA LEU A 530 0.73 -13.12 -25.37
C LEU A 530 0.00 -11.96 -24.67
N HIS A 531 -0.78 -11.17 -25.43
CA HIS A 531 -1.57 -10.09 -24.87
C HIS A 531 -2.57 -10.58 -23.83
N PHE A 532 -3.29 -11.67 -24.09
CA PHE A 532 -4.18 -12.26 -23.08
C PHE A 532 -3.42 -12.66 -21.81
N THR A 533 -2.27 -13.31 -21.93
CA THR A 533 -1.44 -13.72 -20.79
C THR A 533 -0.93 -12.53 -19.99
N MET A 534 -0.44 -11.48 -20.66
CA MET A 534 0.01 -10.25 -19.99
C MET A 534 -1.14 -9.49 -19.33
N ARG A 535 -2.34 -9.50 -19.92
CA ARG A 535 -3.55 -8.97 -19.26
C ARG A 535 -3.92 -9.78 -18.03
N PHE A 536 -3.91 -11.11 -18.11
CA PHE A 536 -4.21 -11.99 -16.99
C PHE A 536 -3.31 -11.70 -15.77
N GLN A 537 -2.01 -11.50 -16.01
CA GLN A 537 -1.01 -11.15 -14.98
C GLN A 537 -1.37 -9.88 -14.19
N GLN A 538 -1.99 -8.88 -14.83
CA GLN A 538 -2.37 -7.63 -14.15
C GLN A 538 -3.51 -7.80 -13.13
N PHE A 539 -4.19 -8.96 -13.10
CA PHE A 539 -5.33 -9.22 -12.20
C PHE A 539 -5.04 -10.24 -11.09
N THR A 540 -3.95 -11.01 -11.17
CA THR A 540 -3.55 -11.92 -10.08
C THR A 540 -3.15 -11.14 -8.82
N GLY A 541 -2.42 -10.04 -8.99
CA GLY A 541 -1.94 -9.19 -7.89
C GLY A 541 -3.07 -8.51 -7.11
N PRO A 542 -3.99 -7.79 -7.79
CA PRO A 542 -5.19 -7.25 -7.16
C PRO A 542 -6.02 -8.26 -6.38
N LEU A 543 -6.22 -9.45 -6.94
CA LEU A 543 -6.97 -10.51 -6.27
C LEU A 543 -6.23 -11.01 -5.03
N MET A 544 -4.90 -11.16 -5.11
CA MET A 544 -4.07 -11.54 -3.96
C MET A 544 -4.16 -10.48 -2.85
N ALA A 545 -3.90 -9.21 -3.15
CA ALA A 545 -3.95 -8.13 -2.17
C ALA A 545 -5.33 -8.03 -1.49
N LYS A 546 -6.41 -7.98 -2.28
CA LYS A 546 -7.76 -7.79 -1.72
C LYS A 546 -8.32 -9.05 -1.07
N GLY A 547 -7.99 -10.23 -1.57
CA GLY A 547 -8.43 -11.52 -1.02
C GLY A 547 -7.65 -11.95 0.22
N VAL A 548 -6.35 -11.62 0.28
CA VAL A 548 -5.46 -12.03 1.37
C VAL A 548 -5.27 -10.90 2.37
N GLU A 549 -4.60 -9.83 1.98
CA GLU A 549 -4.21 -8.76 2.90
C GLU A 549 -5.41 -8.03 3.50
N ASP A 550 -6.41 -7.75 2.66
CA ASP A 550 -7.59 -6.95 3.04
C ASP A 550 -8.82 -7.81 3.33
N THR A 551 -8.66 -9.13 3.44
CA THR A 551 -9.78 -10.01 3.83
C THR A 551 -9.30 -11.17 4.72
N LEU A 552 -8.47 -12.08 4.20
CA LEU A 552 -8.00 -13.24 4.95
C LEU A 552 -7.31 -12.88 6.26
N PHE A 553 -6.44 -11.86 6.25
CA PHE A 553 -5.72 -11.38 7.44
C PHE A 553 -6.61 -10.81 8.54
N TYR A 554 -7.84 -10.42 8.21
CA TYR A 554 -8.84 -9.96 9.18
C TYR A 554 -9.74 -11.09 9.68
N VAL A 555 -9.63 -12.29 9.10
CA VAL A 555 -10.44 -13.46 9.47
C VAL A 555 -9.59 -14.52 10.19
N TYR A 556 -8.42 -14.88 9.65
CA TYR A 556 -7.57 -15.91 10.23
C TYR A 556 -6.77 -15.37 11.41
N ALA A 557 -7.42 -15.27 12.57
CA ALA A 557 -6.89 -14.58 13.74
C ALA A 557 -6.01 -15.45 14.66
N ARG A 558 -5.46 -16.58 14.17
CA ARG A 558 -4.63 -17.50 14.99
C ARG A 558 -3.54 -16.73 15.74
N PHE A 559 -2.79 -15.91 15.01
CA PHE A 559 -1.82 -15.02 15.59
C PHE A 559 -1.57 -13.78 14.71
N VAL A 560 -2.17 -12.65 15.08
CA VAL A 560 -2.26 -11.46 14.21
C VAL A 560 -0.93 -10.74 13.98
N SER A 561 0.12 -11.08 14.73
CA SER A 561 1.48 -10.59 14.47
C SER A 561 2.01 -11.05 13.10
N LEU A 562 1.52 -12.19 12.61
CA LEU A 562 1.92 -12.77 11.31
C LEU A 562 0.99 -12.34 10.16
N ASN A 563 -0.09 -11.62 10.48
CA ASN A 563 -1.06 -11.13 9.51
C ASN A 563 -0.64 -9.73 9.06
N GLU A 564 0.42 -9.69 8.26
CA GLU A 564 1.09 -8.47 7.82
C GLU A 564 1.32 -8.50 6.31
N VAL A 565 1.45 -7.34 5.66
CA VAL A 565 1.72 -7.25 4.21
C VAL A 565 2.96 -8.08 3.85
N GLY A 566 2.82 -9.02 2.89
CA GLY A 566 3.84 -10.04 2.55
C GLY A 566 4.04 -11.16 3.57
N GLY A 567 3.18 -11.24 4.60
CA GLY A 567 3.22 -12.27 5.63
C GLY A 567 2.54 -13.57 5.20
N PHE A 568 2.99 -14.67 5.78
CA PHE A 568 2.53 -16.03 5.48
C PHE A 568 1.98 -16.70 6.77
N PRO A 569 0.80 -16.28 7.26
CA PRO A 569 0.27 -16.67 8.58
C PRO A 569 -0.05 -18.16 8.72
N GLN A 570 -0.03 -18.94 7.64
CA GLN A 570 -0.06 -20.40 7.67
C GLN A 570 1.17 -20.99 8.39
N THR A 571 2.34 -20.34 8.30
CA THR A 571 3.55 -20.73 9.03
C THR A 571 3.67 -19.92 10.31
N PHE A 572 3.87 -20.57 11.46
CA PHE A 572 3.99 -19.86 12.74
C PHE A 572 5.44 -19.42 12.99
N GLY A 573 5.79 -18.23 12.50
CA GLY A 573 7.12 -17.64 12.68
C GLY A 573 8.18 -18.17 11.70
N VAL A 574 9.45 -17.90 12.03
CA VAL A 574 10.62 -18.29 11.23
C VAL A 574 11.71 -18.82 12.17
N THR A 575 12.34 -19.93 11.80
CA THR A 575 13.47 -20.50 12.54
C THR A 575 14.73 -19.64 12.39
N LEU A 576 15.67 -19.76 13.33
CA LEU A 576 16.94 -19.03 13.23
C LEU A 576 17.75 -19.45 11.98
N GLU A 577 17.65 -20.71 11.57
CA GLU A 577 18.30 -21.21 10.35
C GLU A 577 17.71 -20.56 9.08
N GLU A 578 16.37 -20.56 8.94
CA GLU A 578 15.71 -19.89 7.81
C GLU A 578 16.03 -18.39 7.75
N PHE A 579 16.09 -17.71 8.91
CA PHE A 579 16.48 -16.30 8.99
C PHE A 579 17.92 -16.08 8.50
N ASN A 580 18.86 -16.92 8.91
CA ASN A 580 20.26 -16.83 8.48
C ASN A 580 20.41 -17.12 6.98
N GLN A 581 19.72 -18.14 6.46
CA GLN A 581 19.72 -18.48 5.03
C GLN A 581 19.14 -17.33 4.19
N PHE A 582 18.07 -16.70 4.65
CA PHE A 582 17.49 -15.52 4.00
C PHE A 582 18.51 -14.38 3.88
N ASN A 583 19.21 -14.02 4.97
CA ASN A 583 20.22 -12.96 4.96
C ASN A 583 21.39 -13.27 4.01
N GLN A 584 21.82 -14.54 3.94
CA GLN A 584 22.87 -14.97 3.00
C GLN A 584 22.41 -14.83 1.54
N GLN A 585 21.17 -15.23 1.23
CA GLN A 585 20.60 -15.09 -0.10
C GLN A 585 20.38 -13.63 -0.50
N GLN A 586 19.94 -12.80 0.45
CA GLN A 586 19.75 -11.37 0.23
C GLN A 586 21.07 -10.68 -0.10
N LEU A 587 22.14 -10.96 0.65
CA LEU A 587 23.48 -10.44 0.36
C LEU A 587 23.98 -10.86 -1.04
N ALA A 588 23.72 -12.11 -1.44
CA ALA A 588 24.18 -12.65 -2.72
C ALA A 588 23.44 -12.05 -3.93
N ASN A 589 22.14 -11.76 -3.80
CA ASN A 589 21.29 -11.39 -4.93
C ASN A 589 20.95 -9.88 -4.96
N HIS A 590 20.64 -9.29 -3.81
CA HIS A 590 20.16 -7.90 -3.68
C HIS A 590 20.75 -7.23 -2.42
N PRO A 591 22.09 -7.00 -2.37
CA PRO A 591 22.77 -6.47 -1.18
C PRO A 591 22.35 -5.05 -0.78
N HIS A 592 21.58 -4.36 -1.63
CA HIS A 592 21.13 -2.99 -1.45
C HIS A 592 19.59 -2.86 -1.41
N THR A 593 18.87 -3.96 -1.21
CA THR A 593 17.42 -3.93 -0.94
C THR A 593 17.11 -3.24 0.39
N MET A 594 15.89 -2.73 0.56
CA MET A 594 15.50 -2.13 1.83
C MET A 594 15.19 -3.19 2.90
N ASN A 595 15.47 -2.83 4.15
CA ASN A 595 15.13 -3.58 5.35
C ASN A 595 14.08 -2.80 6.11
N ALA A 596 12.82 -2.93 5.70
CA ALA A 596 11.70 -2.29 6.38
C ALA A 596 11.29 -3.08 7.63
N SER A 597 10.74 -2.36 8.60
CA SER A 597 10.07 -2.94 9.76
C SER A 597 8.72 -2.31 10.04
N SER A 598 8.43 -1.11 9.53
CA SER A 598 7.09 -0.51 9.50
C SER A 598 6.97 0.30 8.23
N THR A 599 5.77 0.44 7.68
CA THR A 599 5.49 1.28 6.51
C THR A 599 4.16 2.00 6.69
N HIS A 600 3.79 2.82 5.70
CA HIS A 600 2.47 3.44 5.65
C HIS A 600 1.34 2.46 5.33
N ASP A 601 1.64 1.22 4.91
CA ASP A 601 0.64 0.19 4.58
C ASP A 601 0.68 -1.05 5.49
N THR A 602 1.69 -1.18 6.35
CA THR A 602 1.72 -2.27 7.34
C THR A 602 0.45 -2.24 8.20
N LYS A 603 -0.15 -3.40 8.41
CA LYS A 603 -1.37 -3.60 9.20
C LYS A 603 -1.16 -3.24 10.67
N ARG A 604 0.08 -3.36 11.17
CA ARG A 604 0.53 -3.00 12.53
C ARG A 604 1.91 -2.35 12.45
N SER A 605 2.28 -1.49 13.39
CA SER A 605 3.66 -1.03 13.52
C SER A 605 4.59 -2.13 14.06
N GLU A 606 5.89 -1.91 13.96
CA GLU A 606 6.92 -2.81 14.48
C GLU A 606 6.79 -3.14 15.96
N ASP A 607 6.49 -2.15 16.80
CA ASP A 607 6.49 -2.38 18.25
C ASP A 607 5.19 -3.05 18.72
N VAL A 608 4.08 -2.89 17.97
CA VAL A 608 2.88 -3.72 18.14
C VAL A 608 3.22 -5.18 17.93
N ARG A 609 3.89 -5.52 16.81
CA ARG A 609 4.26 -6.90 16.50
C ARG A 609 5.32 -7.45 17.46
N ALA A 610 6.34 -6.66 17.81
CA ALA A 610 7.36 -7.06 18.77
C ALA A 610 6.77 -7.42 20.14
N ARG A 611 5.76 -6.66 20.59
CA ARG A 611 5.00 -6.96 21.82
C ARG A 611 4.12 -8.19 21.68
N LEU A 612 3.43 -8.36 20.56
CA LEU A 612 2.64 -9.56 20.28
C LEU A 612 3.50 -10.82 20.27
N ASN A 613 4.71 -10.76 19.72
CA ASN A 613 5.60 -11.92 19.65
C ASN A 613 5.93 -12.52 21.02
N VAL A 614 5.86 -11.75 22.10
CA VAL A 614 6.02 -12.25 23.48
C VAL A 614 4.96 -13.29 23.84
N ILE A 615 3.71 -13.14 23.40
CA ILE A 615 2.66 -14.12 23.75
C ILE A 615 2.91 -15.48 23.09
N SER A 616 3.70 -15.52 22.00
CA SER A 616 4.14 -16.78 21.39
C SER A 616 4.99 -17.64 22.34
N GLU A 617 5.63 -17.03 23.34
CA GLU A 617 6.46 -17.71 24.34
C GLU A 617 5.64 -18.32 25.48
N ILE A 618 4.48 -17.72 25.80
CA ILE A 618 3.65 -18.05 26.96
C ILE A 618 2.20 -18.40 26.58
N PRO A 619 1.97 -19.37 25.66
CA PRO A 619 0.63 -19.71 25.15
C PRO A 619 -0.36 -20.10 26.24
N ASP A 620 0.07 -20.87 27.25
CA ASP A 620 -0.82 -21.38 28.29
C ASP A 620 -1.36 -20.24 29.19
N GLU A 621 -0.51 -19.25 29.48
CA GLU A 621 -0.89 -18.06 30.21
C GLU A 621 -1.79 -17.14 29.36
N TRP A 622 -1.48 -16.99 28.06
CA TRP A 622 -2.33 -16.27 27.12
C TRP A 622 -3.75 -16.88 27.05
N GLU A 623 -3.86 -18.21 26.96
CA GLU A 623 -5.15 -18.90 26.97
C GLU A 623 -5.93 -18.60 28.27
N ARG A 624 -5.25 -18.67 29.42
CA ARG A 624 -5.86 -18.41 30.73
C ARG A 624 -6.44 -16.99 30.79
N GLN A 625 -5.64 -16.00 30.43
CA GLN A 625 -6.03 -14.59 30.43
C GLN A 625 -7.23 -14.32 29.52
N ILE A 626 -7.23 -14.87 28.30
CA ILE A 626 -8.36 -14.71 27.38
C ILE A 626 -9.65 -15.31 27.95
N ASN A 627 -9.59 -16.50 28.55
CA ASN A 627 -10.77 -17.09 29.16
C ASN A 627 -11.31 -16.25 30.32
N GLU A 628 -10.44 -15.68 31.14
CA GLU A 628 -10.82 -14.77 32.24
C GLU A 628 -11.46 -13.49 31.70
N TRP A 629 -10.85 -12.84 30.71
CA TRP A 629 -11.37 -11.63 30.09
C TRP A 629 -12.72 -11.84 29.41
N ARG A 630 -12.90 -12.96 28.70
CA ARG A 630 -14.18 -13.32 28.07
C ARG A 630 -15.27 -13.53 29.12
N ASN A 631 -14.94 -14.11 30.26
CA ASN A 631 -15.89 -14.27 31.36
C ASN A 631 -16.30 -12.92 31.95
N LEU A 632 -15.34 -12.02 32.19
CA LEU A 632 -15.59 -10.67 32.71
C LEU A 632 -16.39 -9.79 31.75
N ASN A 633 -16.17 -9.95 30.45
CA ASN A 633 -16.82 -9.13 29.42
C ASN A 633 -18.09 -9.77 28.84
N LYS A 634 -18.49 -10.95 29.31
CA LYS A 634 -19.63 -11.71 28.77
C LYS A 634 -20.93 -10.89 28.74
N ASP A 635 -21.21 -10.17 29.82
CA ASP A 635 -22.44 -9.38 29.97
C ASP A 635 -22.37 -8.03 29.24
N LYS A 636 -21.19 -7.65 28.72
CA LYS A 636 -20.98 -6.46 27.89
C LYS A 636 -21.27 -6.71 26.40
N LYS A 637 -21.47 -7.97 26.00
CA LYS A 637 -21.76 -8.33 24.61
C LYS A 637 -23.20 -8.01 24.25
N THR A 638 -23.40 -7.50 23.04
CA THR A 638 -24.74 -7.27 22.50
C THR A 638 -25.33 -8.57 21.96
N ILE A 639 -26.54 -8.93 22.39
CA ILE A 639 -27.30 -10.09 21.87
C ILE A 639 -28.49 -9.58 21.05
N LYS A 640 -28.47 -9.84 19.74
CA LYS A 640 -29.56 -9.49 18.81
C LYS A 640 -30.02 -10.76 18.09
N GLY A 641 -31.15 -11.32 18.54
CA GLY A 641 -31.66 -12.59 18.04
C GLY A 641 -30.70 -13.75 18.33
N LYS A 642 -30.12 -14.35 17.29
CA LYS A 642 -29.11 -15.41 17.41
C LYS A 642 -27.65 -14.91 17.34
N ARG A 643 -27.44 -13.61 17.10
CA ARG A 643 -26.10 -13.01 16.98
C ARG A 643 -25.59 -12.56 18.35
N ILE A 644 -24.34 -12.91 18.63
CA ILE A 644 -23.55 -12.43 19.77
C ILE A 644 -22.50 -11.50 19.19
N ILE A 645 -22.37 -10.29 19.73
CA ILE A 645 -21.56 -9.23 19.15
C ILE A 645 -20.62 -8.64 20.24
N PRO A 646 -19.30 -8.66 20.02
CA PRO A 646 -18.60 -9.34 18.92
C PRO A 646 -18.73 -10.87 19.03
N ASP A 647 -18.60 -11.55 17.89
CA ASP A 647 -18.46 -13.00 17.88
C ASP A 647 -17.12 -13.44 18.52
N ASN A 648 -16.90 -14.75 18.62
CA ASN A 648 -15.70 -15.26 19.30
C ASN A 648 -14.40 -14.97 18.55
N ASN A 649 -14.44 -14.91 17.21
CA ASN A 649 -13.25 -14.68 16.40
C ASN A 649 -12.87 -13.19 16.46
N ASP A 650 -13.85 -12.31 16.28
CA ASP A 650 -13.67 -10.86 16.38
C ASP A 650 -13.23 -10.43 17.79
N GLU A 651 -13.75 -11.08 18.84
CA GLU A 651 -13.29 -10.86 20.21
C GLU A 651 -11.83 -11.30 20.42
N TYR A 652 -11.42 -12.45 19.88
CA TYR A 652 -10.03 -12.93 19.98
C TYR A 652 -9.07 -12.05 19.18
N PHE A 653 -9.49 -11.59 17.99
CA PHE A 653 -8.78 -10.62 17.17
C PHE A 653 -8.63 -9.28 17.92
N PHE A 654 -9.70 -8.81 18.56
CA PHE A 654 -9.70 -7.59 19.36
C PHE A 654 -8.69 -7.65 20.50
N TYR A 655 -8.66 -8.72 21.30
CA TYR A 655 -7.75 -8.81 22.44
C TYR A 655 -6.27 -8.80 22.05
N GLN A 656 -5.89 -9.44 20.93
CA GLN A 656 -4.51 -9.37 20.45
C GLN A 656 -4.15 -7.94 20.05
N ASN A 657 -4.96 -7.29 19.21
CA ASN A 657 -4.67 -5.91 18.78
C ASN A 657 -4.70 -4.92 19.95
N LEU A 658 -5.59 -5.12 20.92
CA LEU A 658 -5.62 -4.36 22.16
C LEU A 658 -4.29 -4.51 22.92
N LEU A 659 -3.78 -5.73 23.10
CA LEU A 659 -2.51 -5.98 23.80
C LEU A 659 -1.34 -5.32 23.07
N GLY A 660 -1.29 -5.50 21.76
CA GLY A 660 -0.25 -4.95 20.90
C GLY A 660 -0.18 -3.43 20.95
N ALA A 661 -1.33 -2.75 20.81
CA ALA A 661 -1.41 -1.30 20.66
C ALA A 661 -1.63 -0.51 21.97
N PHE A 662 -1.88 -1.18 23.11
CA PHE A 662 -2.17 -0.48 24.36
C PHE A 662 -1.03 0.49 24.73
N PRO A 663 -1.32 1.73 25.15
CA PRO A 663 -0.29 2.71 25.40
C PRO A 663 0.61 2.34 26.60
N LEU A 664 1.86 2.80 26.56
CA LEU A 664 2.77 2.73 27.70
C LEU A 664 2.47 3.86 28.71
N ASP A 665 2.11 5.02 28.19
CA ASP A 665 1.72 6.21 28.96
C ASP A 665 0.20 6.25 29.16
N GLU A 666 -0.25 6.52 30.38
CA GLU A 666 -1.66 6.64 30.71
C GLU A 666 -2.28 7.93 30.15
N GLU A 667 -1.47 8.95 29.87
CA GLU A 667 -1.95 10.19 29.24
C GLU A 667 -2.47 9.95 27.81
N GLU A 668 -2.00 8.90 27.12
CA GLU A 668 -2.45 8.53 25.78
C GLU A 668 -3.75 7.70 25.78
N TYR A 669 -4.23 7.27 26.95
CA TYR A 669 -5.39 6.37 27.07
C TYR A 669 -6.69 6.94 26.47
N PRO A 670 -7.05 8.24 26.63
CA PRO A 670 -8.27 8.79 26.04
C PRO A 670 -8.29 8.70 24.51
N ASP A 671 -7.22 9.13 23.84
CA ASP A 671 -7.10 9.08 22.39
C ASP A 671 -7.04 7.63 21.87
N PHE A 672 -6.44 6.73 22.66
CA PHE A 672 -6.36 5.31 22.34
C PHE A 672 -7.74 4.65 22.20
N VAL A 673 -8.72 4.99 23.03
CA VAL A 673 -10.06 4.40 22.94
C VAL A 673 -10.71 4.71 21.58
N GLU A 674 -10.61 5.95 21.11
CA GLU A 674 -11.15 6.35 19.81
C GLU A 674 -10.38 5.71 18.64
N ARG A 675 -9.05 5.58 18.75
CA ARG A 675 -8.23 4.84 17.78
C ARG A 675 -8.68 3.39 17.64
N VAL A 676 -8.93 2.71 18.76
CA VAL A 676 -9.42 1.32 18.76
C VAL A 676 -10.83 1.22 18.16
N LYS A 677 -11.73 2.15 18.48
CA LYS A 677 -13.08 2.21 17.88
C LYS A 677 -13.03 2.35 16.36
N ASN A 678 -12.20 3.26 15.84
CA ASN A 678 -12.01 3.42 14.39
C ASN A 678 -11.41 2.16 13.76
N TYR A 679 -10.41 1.57 14.41
CA TYR A 679 -9.76 0.35 13.95
C TYR A 679 -10.73 -0.84 13.85
N ILE A 680 -11.55 -1.09 14.87
CA ILE A 680 -12.43 -2.27 14.86
C ILE A 680 -13.45 -2.21 13.72
N ILE A 681 -13.99 -1.02 13.39
CA ILE A 681 -14.92 -0.85 12.28
C ILE A 681 -14.22 -1.16 10.96
N LYS A 682 -13.01 -0.64 10.74
CA LYS A 682 -12.20 -1.00 9.57
C LYS A 682 -11.97 -2.52 9.53
N ALA A 683 -11.53 -3.12 10.63
CA ALA A 683 -11.22 -4.54 10.70
C ALA A 683 -12.42 -5.45 10.34
N VAL A 684 -13.61 -5.20 10.90
CA VAL A 684 -14.79 -6.03 10.60
C VAL A 684 -15.35 -5.80 9.20
N ARG A 685 -15.17 -4.60 8.64
CA ARG A 685 -15.51 -4.31 7.24
C ARG A 685 -14.53 -4.96 6.27
N GLU A 686 -13.24 -5.04 6.61
CA GLU A 686 -12.26 -5.79 5.81
C GLU A 686 -12.48 -7.30 5.91
N ALA A 687 -12.85 -7.83 7.08
CA ALA A 687 -13.16 -9.25 7.26
C ALA A 687 -14.34 -9.74 6.38
N LYS A 688 -15.30 -8.85 6.08
CA LYS A 688 -16.47 -9.11 5.21
C LYS A 688 -17.34 -10.29 5.69
N ILE A 689 -17.33 -10.59 7.00
CA ILE A 689 -18.15 -11.66 7.61
C ILE A 689 -19.53 -11.15 8.01
N HIS A 690 -19.57 -10.08 8.80
CA HIS A 690 -20.82 -9.53 9.36
C HIS A 690 -21.23 -8.19 8.75
N THR A 691 -20.24 -7.39 8.34
CA THR A 691 -20.40 -6.07 7.72
C THR A 691 -19.38 -5.90 6.60
N ALA A 692 -19.59 -4.95 5.70
CA ALA A 692 -18.65 -4.60 4.63
C ALA A 692 -18.81 -3.12 4.27
N TRP A 693 -17.78 -2.51 3.67
CA TRP A 693 -17.82 -1.12 3.19
C TRP A 693 -19.03 -0.82 2.29
N LEU A 694 -19.37 -1.78 1.45
CA LEU A 694 -20.43 -1.68 0.44
C LEU A 694 -21.85 -1.86 0.99
N ARG A 695 -21.98 -2.50 2.16
CA ARG A 695 -23.24 -2.79 2.83
C ARG A 695 -23.00 -2.88 4.34
N PRO A 696 -22.89 -1.74 5.02
CA PRO A 696 -22.67 -1.73 6.45
C PRO A 696 -23.83 -2.41 7.20
N ASP A 697 -23.51 -3.31 8.13
CA ASP A 697 -24.45 -3.81 9.13
C ASP A 697 -24.29 -3.01 10.42
N HIS A 698 -25.03 -1.90 10.50
CA HIS A 698 -24.98 -1.00 11.67
C HIS A 698 -25.32 -1.71 12.99
N VAL A 699 -26.11 -2.79 12.97
CA VAL A 699 -26.41 -3.54 14.21
C VAL A 699 -25.15 -4.24 14.73
N TYR A 700 -24.31 -4.77 13.84
CA TYR A 700 -23.04 -5.37 14.22
C TYR A 700 -21.99 -4.32 14.61
N GLU A 701 -21.87 -3.26 13.80
CA GLU A 701 -20.91 -2.17 14.04
C GLU A 701 -21.20 -1.48 15.39
N ASP A 702 -22.44 -1.05 15.63
CA ASP A 702 -22.84 -0.38 16.88
C ASP A 702 -22.71 -1.34 18.08
N GLY A 703 -23.05 -2.62 17.89
CA GLY A 703 -22.93 -3.63 18.95
C GLY A 703 -21.48 -3.88 19.36
N PHE A 704 -20.53 -3.82 18.43
CA PHE A 704 -19.11 -3.98 18.72
C PHE A 704 -18.51 -2.67 19.28
N LEU A 705 -18.89 -1.51 18.77
CA LEU A 705 -18.52 -0.22 19.37
C LEU A 705 -18.96 -0.13 20.82
N HIS A 706 -20.21 -0.54 21.11
CA HIS A 706 -20.72 -0.63 22.48
C HIS A 706 -19.87 -1.55 23.36
N PHE A 707 -19.51 -2.73 22.84
CA PHE A 707 -18.62 -3.65 23.56
C PHE A 707 -17.26 -2.99 23.88
N VAL A 708 -16.62 -2.33 22.90
CA VAL A 708 -15.34 -1.63 23.11
C VAL A 708 -15.48 -0.54 24.18
N GLU A 709 -16.53 0.27 24.13
CA GLU A 709 -16.78 1.33 25.11
C GLU A 709 -16.93 0.78 26.54
N GLN A 710 -17.68 -0.31 26.71
CA GLN A 710 -17.86 -0.94 28.02
C GLN A 710 -16.60 -1.67 28.51
N VAL A 711 -15.80 -2.22 27.58
CA VAL A 711 -14.58 -2.95 27.90
C VAL A 711 -13.42 -2.01 28.24
N LEU A 712 -13.41 -0.81 27.68
CA LEU A 712 -12.37 0.20 27.90
C LEU A 712 -12.80 1.35 28.82
N GLN A 713 -13.93 1.24 29.51
CA GLN A 713 -14.30 2.21 30.54
C GLN A 713 -13.21 2.23 31.65
N PRO A 714 -12.67 3.41 32.01
CA PRO A 714 -11.50 3.50 32.91
C PRO A 714 -11.82 3.21 34.38
N GLU A 715 -13.05 3.46 34.82
CA GLU A 715 -13.44 3.34 36.23
C GLU A 715 -14.17 2.01 36.52
N ASN A 716 -13.88 1.40 37.67
CA ASN A 716 -14.57 0.21 38.20
C ASN A 716 -14.68 -0.96 37.18
N ASN A 717 -13.59 -1.24 36.47
CA ASN A 717 -13.56 -2.20 35.37
C ASN A 717 -12.54 -3.34 35.66
N PRO A 718 -12.98 -4.46 36.26
CA PRO A 718 -12.10 -5.57 36.62
C PRO A 718 -11.34 -6.17 35.43
N PHE A 719 -11.93 -6.14 34.24
CA PHE A 719 -11.23 -6.57 33.02
C PHE A 719 -10.03 -5.67 32.75
N LEU A 720 -10.20 -4.35 32.82
CA LEU A 720 -9.15 -3.40 32.49
C LEU A 720 -8.01 -3.47 33.52
N GLU A 721 -8.33 -3.70 34.80
CA GLU A 721 -7.33 -3.95 35.85
C GLU A 721 -6.49 -5.19 35.53
N GLN A 722 -7.12 -6.35 35.30
CA GLN A 722 -6.41 -7.59 34.96
C GLN A 722 -5.64 -7.48 33.63
N PHE A 723 -6.23 -6.81 32.64
CA PHE A 723 -5.60 -6.57 31.36
C PHE A 723 -4.34 -5.70 31.50
N ARG A 724 -4.38 -4.66 32.33
CA ARG A 724 -3.22 -3.80 32.63
C ARG A 724 -2.12 -4.59 33.32
N GLU A 725 -2.45 -5.46 34.27
CA GLU A 725 -1.46 -6.34 34.91
C GLU A 725 -0.76 -7.24 33.89
N PHE A 726 -1.53 -7.91 33.01
CA PHE A 726 -0.96 -8.75 31.97
C PHE A 726 -0.16 -7.95 30.94
N LYS A 727 -0.67 -6.78 30.51
CA LYS A 727 0.06 -5.87 29.61
C LYS A 727 1.38 -5.44 30.24
N ASN A 728 1.40 -5.09 31.52
CA ASN A 728 2.62 -4.65 32.21
C ASN A 728 3.61 -5.81 32.42
N LYS A 729 3.15 -7.06 32.46
CA LYS A 729 4.00 -8.24 32.36
C LYS A 729 4.63 -8.36 30.97
N VAL A 730 3.83 -8.21 29.90
CA VAL A 730 4.26 -8.45 28.51
C VAL A 730 5.10 -7.31 27.93
N ALA A 731 4.76 -6.05 28.24
CA ALA A 731 5.33 -4.87 27.60
C ALA A 731 6.86 -4.80 27.69
N PRO A 732 7.53 -5.03 28.84
CA PRO A 732 8.99 -4.98 28.92
C PRO A 732 9.69 -5.95 27.96
N TYR A 733 9.20 -7.17 27.82
CA TYR A 733 9.72 -8.14 26.85
C TYR A 733 9.53 -7.66 25.40
N GLY A 734 8.38 -7.03 25.11
CA GLY A 734 8.11 -6.41 23.81
C GLY A 734 9.10 -5.30 23.48
N LEU A 735 9.50 -4.50 24.47
CA LEU A 735 10.51 -3.46 24.28
C LEU A 735 11.89 -4.07 23.99
N PHE A 736 12.29 -5.14 24.69
CA PHE A 736 13.54 -5.86 24.38
C PHE A 736 13.52 -6.52 22.99
N ASN A 737 12.39 -7.09 22.58
CA ASN A 737 12.21 -7.61 21.22
C ASN A 737 12.35 -6.47 20.20
N SER A 738 11.79 -5.29 20.45
CA SER A 738 11.94 -4.14 19.55
C SER A 738 13.39 -3.63 19.48
N LEU A 739 14.13 -3.55 20.60
CA LEU A 739 15.55 -3.19 20.58
C LEU A 739 16.38 -4.19 19.78
N SER A 740 16.13 -5.48 19.99
CA SER A 740 16.76 -6.58 19.25
C SER A 740 16.46 -6.48 17.76
N GLN A 741 15.18 -6.30 17.41
CA GLN A 741 14.71 -6.10 16.05
C GLN A 741 15.38 -4.89 15.38
N THR A 742 15.49 -3.77 16.10
CA THR A 742 16.09 -2.52 15.60
C THR A 742 17.55 -2.72 15.25
N LEU A 743 18.33 -3.37 16.14
CA LEU A 743 19.74 -3.65 15.87
C LEU A 743 19.89 -4.64 14.71
N VAL A 744 19.04 -5.67 14.64
CA VAL A 744 19.05 -6.64 13.52
C VAL A 744 18.75 -5.96 12.19
N LYS A 745 17.74 -5.08 12.13
CA LYS A 745 17.40 -4.27 10.95
C LYS A 745 18.60 -3.48 10.44
N ILE A 746 19.34 -2.83 11.36
CA ILE A 746 20.48 -1.96 11.03
C ILE A 746 21.70 -2.75 10.56
N THR A 747 21.93 -3.96 11.09
CA THR A 747 23.19 -4.70 10.92
C THR A 747 23.11 -5.86 9.91
N SER A 748 21.91 -6.30 9.56
CA SER A 748 21.66 -7.27 8.50
C SER A 748 22.10 -6.72 7.12
N PRO A 749 22.39 -7.59 6.12
CA PRO A 749 22.55 -7.19 4.73
C PRO A 749 21.34 -6.37 4.23
N GLY A 750 21.52 -5.48 3.26
CA GLY A 750 20.49 -4.51 2.85
C GLY A 750 20.60 -3.16 3.55
N ILE A 751 19.65 -2.27 3.28
CA ILE A 751 19.61 -0.87 3.73
C ILE A 751 18.50 -0.69 4.76
N PRO A 752 18.80 -0.34 6.03
CA PRO A 752 17.76 -0.12 7.04
C PRO A 752 16.84 1.05 6.66
N ASP A 753 15.54 0.77 6.65
CA ASP A 753 14.50 1.78 6.44
C ASP A 753 13.78 2.09 7.76
N PHE A 754 13.47 3.36 7.96
CA PHE A 754 12.77 3.87 9.13
C PHE A 754 11.51 4.62 8.69
N TYR A 755 10.36 4.14 9.12
CA TYR A 755 9.12 4.89 8.97
C TYR A 755 9.04 6.01 10.00
N GLN A 756 8.54 7.18 9.58
CA GLN A 756 8.49 8.36 10.43
C GLN A 756 7.92 8.06 11.83
N GLY A 757 8.69 8.38 12.87
CA GLY A 757 8.27 8.24 14.25
C GLY A 757 8.72 6.94 14.93
N THR A 758 9.21 5.95 14.18
CA THR A 758 9.64 4.65 14.72
C THR A 758 10.99 4.67 15.45
N GLU A 759 11.60 5.85 15.60
CA GLU A 759 12.81 6.04 16.41
C GLU A 759 12.51 6.01 17.90
N LEU A 760 11.25 6.29 18.26
CA LEU A 760 10.65 6.01 19.56
C LEU A 760 9.71 4.80 19.45
N TRP A 761 8.99 4.49 20.51
CA TRP A 761 7.98 3.43 20.44
C TRP A 761 6.80 3.88 19.57
N ASP A 762 6.45 3.06 18.59
CA ASP A 762 5.29 3.28 17.75
C ASP A 762 4.30 2.13 17.95
N PHE A 763 3.14 2.44 18.54
CA PHE A 763 2.05 1.48 18.75
C PHE A 763 0.85 1.75 17.81
N SER A 764 1.14 2.05 16.55
CA SER A 764 0.13 2.30 15.52
C SER A 764 -0.47 1.01 14.94
N LEU A 765 -1.76 1.09 14.61
CA LEU A 765 -2.50 0.10 13.83
C LEU A 765 -2.52 0.52 12.34
N VAL A 766 -3.26 -0.22 11.51
CA VAL A 766 -3.37 0.04 10.07
C VAL A 766 -3.86 1.47 9.76
N ASP A 767 -3.48 1.99 8.59
CA ASP A 767 -3.98 3.23 7.99
C ASP A 767 -5.48 3.46 8.28
N PRO A 768 -5.91 4.65 8.75
CA PRO A 768 -5.12 5.88 8.93
C PRO A 768 -4.37 6.01 10.26
N ASP A 769 -4.37 5.00 11.14
CA ASP A 769 -3.74 5.14 12.47
C ASP A 769 -2.21 5.26 12.40
N ASN A 770 -1.56 4.59 11.44
CA ASN A 770 -0.13 4.73 11.14
C ASN A 770 0.22 6.01 10.34
N ARG A 771 -0.75 6.89 10.05
CA ARG A 771 -0.53 8.17 9.36
C ARG A 771 -0.69 9.38 10.29
N ARG A 772 -0.78 9.14 11.61
CA ARG A 772 -0.84 10.21 12.61
C ARG A 772 0.39 11.12 12.54
N PRO A 773 0.27 12.42 12.88
CA PRO A 773 1.40 13.34 12.90
C PRO A 773 2.50 12.90 13.87
N VAL A 774 3.75 13.21 13.52
CA VAL A 774 4.93 12.89 14.34
C VAL A 774 5.42 14.14 15.07
N ASP A 775 5.59 14.03 16.39
CA ASP A 775 6.21 15.10 17.20
C ASP A 775 7.73 15.09 17.04
N TYR A 776 8.23 15.89 16.10
CA TYR A 776 9.65 16.09 15.85
C TYR A 776 10.33 16.99 16.88
N GLN A 777 9.59 17.86 17.57
CA GLN A 777 10.17 18.73 18.60
C GLN A 777 10.61 17.89 19.81
N LYS A 778 9.77 16.94 20.24
CA LYS A 778 10.12 15.96 21.27
C LYS A 778 11.36 15.16 20.88
N ARG A 779 11.41 14.64 19.66
CA ARG A 779 12.55 13.85 19.14
C ARG A 779 13.85 14.66 19.08
N LEU A 780 13.78 15.91 18.64
CA LEU A 780 14.93 16.82 18.64
C LEU A 780 15.43 17.03 20.08
N SER A 781 14.53 17.30 21.03
CA SER A 781 14.92 17.51 22.44
C SER A 781 15.61 16.29 23.05
N TYR A 782 15.10 15.09 22.76
CA TYR A 782 15.68 13.83 23.22
C TYR A 782 17.04 13.55 22.55
N LEU A 783 17.18 13.85 21.25
CA LEU A 783 18.45 13.71 20.55
C LEU A 783 19.54 14.58 21.19
N GLU A 784 19.24 15.86 21.45
CA GLU A 784 20.18 16.79 22.08
C GLU A 784 20.58 16.35 23.49
N GLU A 785 19.59 15.91 24.29
CA GLU A 785 19.84 15.38 25.64
C GLU A 785 20.75 14.15 25.59
N ILE A 786 20.42 13.17 24.74
CA ILE A 786 21.18 11.93 24.58
C ILE A 786 22.62 12.24 24.17
N LYS A 787 22.83 13.16 23.23
CA LYS A 787 24.17 13.57 22.77
C LYS A 787 24.99 14.19 23.89
N HIS A 788 24.42 15.16 24.59
CA HIS A 788 25.11 15.82 25.70
C HIS A 788 25.49 14.82 26.80
N ARG A 789 24.53 13.99 27.22
CA ARG A 789 24.74 12.97 28.27
C ARG A 789 25.71 11.86 27.86
N SER A 790 25.74 11.49 26.58
CA SER A 790 26.68 10.48 26.06
C SER A 790 28.13 10.95 26.14
N GLN A 791 28.39 12.26 26.01
CA GLN A 791 29.73 12.85 26.12
C GLN A 791 30.18 13.02 27.58
N ASP A 792 29.23 13.29 28.48
CA ASP A 792 29.49 13.49 29.89
C ASP A 792 29.76 12.17 30.63
N ASN A 793 28.78 11.25 30.63
CA ASN A 793 28.88 9.96 31.30
C ASN A 793 27.98 8.90 30.63
N LEU A 794 28.55 8.16 29.67
CA LEU A 794 27.84 7.13 28.91
C LEU A 794 27.24 6.02 29.79
N ASN A 795 27.96 5.57 30.82
CA ASN A 795 27.49 4.48 31.68
C ASN A 795 26.26 4.89 32.50
N GLU A 796 26.25 6.12 33.01
CA GLU A 796 25.11 6.68 33.73
C GLU A 796 23.90 6.89 32.79
N LEU A 797 24.15 7.36 31.56
CA LEU A 797 23.10 7.46 30.55
C LEU A 797 22.51 6.08 30.22
N ILE A 798 23.33 5.07 29.94
CA ILE A 798 22.86 3.71 29.66
C ILE A 798 22.01 3.18 30.81
N HIS A 799 22.46 3.39 32.05
CA HIS A 799 21.70 3.00 33.23
C HIS A 799 20.35 3.71 33.27
N GLU A 800 20.29 5.03 33.06
CA GLU A 800 19.03 5.78 33.02
C GLU A 800 18.09 5.29 31.91
N LEU A 801 18.58 5.16 30.68
CA LEU A 801 17.80 4.71 29.52
C LEU A 801 17.22 3.31 29.75
N THR A 802 17.99 2.44 30.39
CA THR A 802 17.57 1.07 30.73
C THR A 802 16.53 1.05 31.85
N HIS A 803 16.55 2.01 32.78
CA HIS A 803 15.53 2.13 33.83
C HIS A 803 14.25 2.84 33.36
N ASN A 804 14.36 3.74 32.39
CA ASN A 804 13.26 4.55 31.88
C ASN A 804 12.89 4.17 30.44
N MET A 805 12.79 2.86 30.14
CA MET A 805 12.58 2.41 28.77
C MET A 805 11.29 2.92 28.14
N THR A 806 10.25 3.22 28.92
CA THR A 806 8.91 3.55 28.40
C THR A 806 8.84 4.84 27.60
N ASP A 807 9.80 5.77 27.74
CA ASP A 807 9.82 7.03 27.00
C ASP A 807 10.40 6.92 25.57
N GLY A 808 11.02 5.78 25.24
CA GLY A 808 11.59 5.50 23.92
C GLY A 808 12.99 6.04 23.67
N ARG A 809 13.58 6.82 24.59
CA ARG A 809 14.94 7.38 24.43
C ARG A 809 15.99 6.28 24.26
N ILE A 810 15.78 5.10 24.85
CA ILE A 810 16.67 3.93 24.68
C ILE A 810 16.71 3.44 23.22
N LYS A 811 15.57 3.42 22.51
CA LYS A 811 15.49 3.02 21.10
C LYS A 811 16.14 4.08 20.22
N LEU A 812 15.88 5.36 20.48
CA LEU A 812 16.51 6.47 19.78
C LEU A 812 18.04 6.45 19.94
N TRP A 813 18.54 6.27 21.18
CA TRP A 813 19.97 6.14 21.46
C TRP A 813 20.59 4.96 20.71
N LEU A 814 19.93 3.79 20.70
CA LEU A 814 20.39 2.62 19.96
C LEU A 814 20.53 2.93 18.46
N ILE A 815 19.53 3.58 17.86
CA ILE A 815 19.56 3.94 16.43
C ILE A 815 20.73 4.88 16.14
N ILE A 816 20.92 5.92 16.94
CA ILE A 816 22.04 6.88 16.79
C ILE A 816 23.39 6.13 16.83
N ARG A 817 23.59 5.28 17.84
CA ARG A 817 24.86 4.54 18.01
C ARG A 817 25.06 3.54 16.86
N ALA A 818 24.04 2.74 16.53
CA ALA A 818 24.16 1.70 15.52
C ALA A 818 24.31 2.25 14.11
N LEU A 819 23.59 3.31 13.73
CA LEU A 819 23.78 4.00 12.44
C LEU A 819 25.13 4.72 12.38
N GLY A 820 25.59 5.31 13.49
CA GLY A 820 26.94 5.87 13.57
C GLY A 820 28.03 4.83 13.26
N ILE A 821 27.93 3.63 13.85
CA ILE A 821 28.84 2.52 13.58
C ILE A 821 28.69 2.01 12.15
N ARG A 822 27.45 1.89 11.64
CA ARG A 822 27.20 1.50 10.26
C ARG A 822 27.86 2.45 9.26
N ASN A 823 27.77 3.75 9.50
CA ASN A 823 28.41 4.78 8.67
C ASN A 823 29.94 4.75 8.79
N GLN A 824 30.48 4.50 9.98
CA GLN A 824 31.92 4.38 10.19
C GLN A 824 32.52 3.16 9.48
N TYR A 825 31.83 2.02 9.50
CA TYR A 825 32.29 0.75 8.94
C TYR A 825 31.47 0.34 7.70
N LEU A 826 31.13 1.32 6.86
CA LEU A 826 30.17 1.15 5.76
C LEU A 826 30.53 0.00 4.82
N SER A 827 31.82 -0.18 4.52
CA SER A 827 32.27 -1.25 3.62
C SER A 827 31.90 -2.63 4.17
N VAL A 828 32.06 -2.84 5.49
CA VAL A 828 31.73 -4.11 6.17
C VAL A 828 30.23 -4.41 6.03
N PHE A 829 29.38 -3.39 6.16
CA PHE A 829 27.92 -3.57 6.07
C PHE A 829 27.40 -3.68 4.64
N GLN A 830 28.05 -3.04 3.66
CA GLN A 830 27.63 -3.10 2.25
C GLN A 830 28.20 -4.30 1.50
N GLN A 831 29.42 -4.72 1.82
CA GLN A 831 30.18 -5.69 1.03
C GLN A 831 30.70 -6.88 1.86
N GLY A 832 30.71 -6.77 3.19
CA GLY A 832 31.22 -7.83 4.06
C GLY A 832 30.31 -9.05 4.10
N ASP A 833 30.93 -10.21 4.27
CA ASP A 833 30.26 -11.51 4.38
C ASP A 833 29.26 -11.52 5.53
N TYR A 834 28.18 -12.28 5.39
CA TYR A 834 27.26 -12.60 6.47
C TYR A 834 27.57 -14.01 7.01
N ILE A 835 28.05 -14.08 8.24
CA ILE A 835 28.49 -15.33 8.88
C ILE A 835 27.59 -15.61 10.09
N PRO A 836 26.65 -16.57 10.01
CA PRO A 836 25.92 -17.04 11.18
C PRO A 836 26.89 -17.56 12.24
N LEU A 837 26.69 -17.18 13.51
CA LEU A 837 27.54 -17.65 14.61
C LEU A 837 26.82 -18.71 15.45
N SER A 838 27.59 -19.73 15.83
CA SER A 838 27.12 -20.82 16.69
C SER A 838 27.04 -20.34 18.14
N VAL A 839 25.87 -20.48 18.77
CA VAL A 839 25.68 -20.21 20.20
C VAL A 839 25.59 -21.55 20.94
N GLN A 840 26.31 -21.66 22.05
CA GLN A 840 26.40 -22.86 22.89
C GLN A 840 26.06 -22.51 24.35
N GLY A 841 25.81 -23.54 25.16
CA GLY A 841 25.41 -23.41 26.56
C GLY A 841 23.90 -23.53 26.78
N GLN A 842 23.45 -23.30 28.01
CA GLN A 842 22.08 -23.57 28.45
C GLN A 842 21.03 -22.77 27.67
N TYR A 843 21.31 -21.52 27.31
CA TYR A 843 20.33 -20.59 26.72
C TYR A 843 20.64 -20.24 25.26
N LYS A 844 21.26 -21.17 24.52
CA LYS A 844 21.67 -20.96 23.13
C LYS A 844 20.53 -20.50 22.19
N ASP A 845 19.31 -20.99 22.40
CA ASP A 845 18.16 -20.70 21.54
C ASP A 845 17.53 -19.32 21.85
N HIS A 846 18.01 -18.65 22.91
CA HIS A 846 17.59 -17.32 23.34
C HIS A 846 18.47 -16.19 22.79
N VAL A 847 19.40 -16.49 21.89
CA VAL A 847 20.34 -15.52 21.33
C VAL A 847 20.38 -15.63 19.80
N ILE A 848 20.30 -14.49 19.13
CA ILE A 848 20.62 -14.36 17.71
C ILE A 848 22.04 -13.76 17.63
N ALA A 849 22.94 -14.46 16.95
CA ALA A 849 24.31 -14.02 16.75
C ALA A 849 24.79 -14.23 15.31
N TYR A 850 25.35 -13.19 14.70
CA TYR A 850 25.99 -13.26 13.39
C TYR A 850 27.10 -12.21 13.28
N ALA A 851 28.06 -12.46 12.38
CA ALA A 851 29.13 -11.54 12.05
C ALA A 851 28.94 -10.95 10.65
N ARG A 852 29.30 -9.67 10.50
CA ARG A 852 29.69 -9.04 9.24
C ARG A 852 31.20 -8.94 9.19
N HIS A 853 31.82 -9.51 8.17
CA HIS A 853 33.28 -9.58 8.08
C HIS A 853 33.77 -9.06 6.73
N GLN A 854 34.75 -8.16 6.76
CA GLN A 854 35.46 -7.74 5.55
C GLN A 854 36.93 -7.48 5.88
N GLU A 855 37.82 -8.14 5.15
CA GLU A 855 39.28 -8.06 5.32
C GLU A 855 39.75 -8.37 6.76
N LYS A 856 40.04 -7.34 7.57
CA LYS A 856 40.49 -7.48 8.96
C LYS A 856 39.43 -7.10 9.96
N THR A 857 38.40 -6.36 9.52
CA THR A 857 37.37 -5.86 10.41
C THR A 857 36.24 -6.88 10.51
N THR A 858 35.88 -7.23 11.74
CA THR A 858 34.74 -8.09 12.05
C THR A 858 33.79 -7.36 12.99
N ILE A 859 32.52 -7.33 12.63
CA ILE A 859 31.45 -6.76 13.45
C ILE A 859 30.45 -7.85 13.81
N VAL A 860 30.25 -8.12 15.10
CA VAL A 860 29.36 -9.18 15.59
C VAL A 860 28.13 -8.56 16.22
N THR A 861 26.95 -8.94 15.74
CA THR A 861 25.65 -8.56 16.31
C THR A 861 25.17 -9.66 17.25
N ILE A 862 24.77 -9.30 18.46
CA ILE A 862 24.26 -10.22 19.48
C ILE A 862 23.00 -9.61 20.11
N VAL A 863 21.87 -10.29 19.95
CA VAL A 863 20.60 -9.85 20.51
C VAL A 863 19.85 -11.01 21.19
N PRO A 864 19.12 -10.75 22.29
CA PRO A 864 18.31 -11.77 22.94
C PRO A 864 16.97 -11.98 22.21
N ARG A 865 16.39 -13.14 22.43
CA ARG A 865 14.99 -13.48 22.11
C ARG A 865 14.46 -14.43 23.18
N PHE A 866 13.15 -14.54 23.29
CA PHE A 866 12.50 -15.50 24.18
C PHE A 866 12.78 -15.28 25.67
N LEU A 867 12.65 -14.03 26.11
CA LEU A 867 13.10 -13.60 27.44
C LEU A 867 12.14 -14.01 28.58
N THR A 868 10.91 -14.43 28.29
CA THR A 868 9.94 -14.80 29.34
C THR A 868 10.37 -16.00 30.17
N ALA A 869 11.25 -16.86 29.64
CA ALA A 869 11.80 -18.02 30.36
C ALA A 869 13.07 -17.69 31.17
N LEU A 870 13.63 -16.49 31.00
CA LEU A 870 14.96 -16.13 31.53
C LEU A 870 14.88 -15.14 32.69
N ILE A 871 13.93 -14.21 32.62
CA ILE A 871 13.84 -13.07 33.54
C ILE A 871 12.39 -12.77 33.89
N GLU A 872 12.17 -12.21 35.07
CA GLU A 872 10.87 -11.64 35.44
C GLU A 872 10.63 -10.29 34.73
N PRO A 873 9.38 -9.80 34.65
CA PRO A 873 9.09 -8.49 34.08
C PRO A 873 9.90 -7.38 34.75
N TYR A 874 10.41 -6.44 33.95
CA TYR A 874 11.27 -5.33 34.38
C TYR A 874 12.64 -5.72 34.97
N GLN A 875 13.01 -7.00 34.96
CA GLN A 875 14.42 -7.38 35.15
C GLN A 875 15.19 -7.17 33.83
N TYR A 876 16.49 -6.92 33.95
CA TYR A 876 17.35 -6.76 32.78
C TYR A 876 17.95 -8.10 32.38
N PRO A 877 17.94 -8.46 31.08
CA PRO A 877 18.57 -9.68 30.61
C PRO A 877 20.09 -9.48 30.50
N THR A 878 20.75 -9.20 31.63
CA THR A 878 22.17 -8.87 31.70
C THR A 878 22.92 -9.69 32.72
N GLY A 879 24.20 -9.94 32.44
CA GLY A 879 25.13 -10.60 33.36
C GLY A 879 24.95 -12.12 33.55
N GLU A 880 25.77 -12.68 34.44
CA GLU A 880 25.93 -14.13 34.65
C GLU A 880 24.68 -14.79 35.25
N GLN A 881 23.91 -14.07 36.06
CA GLN A 881 22.69 -14.60 36.67
C GLN A 881 21.63 -14.99 35.64
N VAL A 882 21.60 -14.29 34.50
CA VAL A 882 20.65 -14.55 33.41
C VAL A 882 21.24 -15.55 32.42
N TRP A 883 22.48 -15.30 31.96
CA TRP A 883 23.03 -16.00 30.80
C TRP A 883 23.87 -17.24 31.12
N GLY A 884 24.25 -17.45 32.38
CA GLY A 884 24.97 -18.62 32.83
C GLY A 884 26.21 -18.94 31.99
N ASP A 885 26.30 -20.19 31.50
CA ASP A 885 27.40 -20.69 30.69
C ASP A 885 27.26 -20.42 29.18
N THR A 886 26.29 -19.58 28.77
CA THR A 886 26.01 -19.33 27.35
C THR A 886 27.14 -18.52 26.69
N TYR A 887 27.62 -18.98 25.54
CA TYR A 887 28.70 -18.33 24.79
C TYR A 887 28.51 -18.44 23.27
N VAL A 888 29.09 -17.49 22.55
CA VAL A 888 29.21 -17.50 21.08
C VAL A 888 30.55 -18.10 20.70
N GLU A 889 30.53 -19.04 19.78
CA GLU A 889 31.72 -19.64 19.18
C GLU A 889 32.06 -18.93 17.86
N LEU A 890 33.28 -18.43 17.76
CA LEU A 890 33.77 -17.71 16.59
C LEU A 890 34.48 -18.68 15.63
N PRO A 891 34.22 -18.62 14.31
CA PRO A 891 34.88 -19.48 13.34
C PRO A 891 36.34 -19.10 13.05
N PHE A 892 36.84 -18.04 13.69
CA PHE A 892 38.18 -17.50 13.56
C PHE A 892 38.74 -17.14 14.94
N ASN A 893 40.05 -17.33 15.13
CA ASN A 893 40.74 -16.91 16.35
C ASN A 893 41.40 -15.55 16.09
N LEU A 894 41.07 -14.55 16.90
CA LEU A 894 41.59 -13.20 16.76
C LEU A 894 42.58 -12.89 17.88
N GLU A 895 43.72 -12.32 17.51
CA GLU A 895 44.78 -11.94 18.45
C GLU A 895 44.43 -10.65 19.21
N SER A 896 43.53 -9.83 18.67
CA SER A 896 43.04 -8.57 19.25
C SER A 896 41.74 -8.76 20.04
N GLY A 897 41.57 -7.95 21.08
CA GLY A 897 40.33 -7.94 21.87
C GLY A 897 39.14 -7.36 21.10
N TRP A 898 37.94 -7.46 21.69
CA TRP A 898 36.72 -6.90 21.12
C TRP A 898 36.32 -5.62 21.84
N LYS A 899 35.68 -4.70 21.13
CA LYS A 899 35.02 -3.52 21.72
C LYS A 899 33.52 -3.61 21.50
N ASN A 900 32.72 -3.54 22.57
CA ASN A 900 31.29 -3.30 22.43
C ASN A 900 31.08 -1.83 22.02
N SER A 901 30.62 -1.59 20.79
CA SER A 901 30.47 -0.23 20.26
C SER A 901 29.30 0.53 20.86
N LEU A 902 28.37 -0.16 21.53
CA LEU A 902 27.24 0.46 22.23
C LEU A 902 27.67 0.97 23.61
N THR A 903 28.38 0.15 24.39
CA THR A 903 28.78 0.48 25.78
C THR A 903 30.23 0.96 25.94
N GLU A 904 31.04 0.84 24.89
CA GLU A 904 32.48 1.11 24.86
C GLU A 904 33.35 0.20 25.74
N GLU A 905 32.76 -0.83 26.32
CA GLU A 905 33.47 -1.84 27.09
C GLU A 905 34.36 -2.71 26.19
N THR A 906 35.51 -3.15 26.74
CA THR A 906 36.44 -4.03 26.04
C THR A 906 36.35 -5.45 26.59
N LEU A 907 36.44 -6.43 25.69
CA LEU A 907 36.43 -7.85 26.00
C LEU A 907 37.76 -8.46 25.56
N SER A 908 38.24 -9.44 26.33
CA SER A 908 39.48 -10.16 26.02
C SER A 908 39.38 -10.92 24.69
N PRO A 909 40.51 -11.12 23.97
CA PRO A 909 40.55 -11.97 22.79
C PRO A 909 40.20 -13.42 23.14
N GLY A 910 39.68 -14.16 22.16
CA GLY A 910 39.35 -15.57 22.29
C GLY A 910 38.43 -16.06 21.18
N ASP A 911 38.34 -17.38 21.03
CA ASP A 911 37.43 -18.09 20.13
C ASP A 911 36.04 -18.31 20.74
N LYS A 912 35.88 -18.02 22.04
CA LYS A 912 34.62 -18.11 22.79
C LYS A 912 34.31 -16.80 23.50
N LEU A 913 33.17 -16.20 23.18
CA LEU A 913 32.69 -14.97 23.81
C LEU A 913 31.50 -15.29 24.74
N SER A 914 31.69 -15.11 26.04
CA SER A 914 30.62 -15.32 27.03
C SER A 914 29.52 -14.26 26.87
N ILE A 915 28.26 -14.70 26.69
CA ILE A 915 27.10 -13.81 26.58
C ILE A 915 26.91 -13.01 27.87
N ALA A 916 27.12 -13.64 29.03
CA ALA A 916 27.06 -12.97 30.32
C ALA A 916 28.01 -11.78 30.43
N ASN A 917 29.23 -11.90 29.87
CA ASN A 917 30.21 -10.81 29.86
C ASN A 917 29.88 -9.75 28.80
N ILE A 918 29.43 -10.18 27.61
CA ILE A 918 29.06 -9.29 26.51
C ILE A 918 27.88 -8.39 26.89
N LEU A 919 26.84 -8.99 27.49
CA LEU A 919 25.60 -8.34 27.90
C LEU A 919 25.62 -7.97 29.37
N LYS A 920 26.77 -7.54 29.91
CA LYS A 920 26.90 -7.20 31.33
C LYS A 920 26.18 -5.88 31.67
N SER A 921 26.35 -4.88 30.81
CA SER A 921 25.91 -3.51 31.08
C SER A 921 24.72 -3.07 30.23
N PHE A 922 24.42 -3.80 29.14
CA PHE A 922 23.32 -3.51 28.22
C PHE A 922 22.76 -4.81 27.61
N PRO A 923 21.45 -4.93 27.33
CA PRO A 923 20.81 -6.19 26.94
C PRO A 923 21.09 -6.64 25.50
N ILE A 924 21.74 -5.80 24.67
CA ILE A 924 22.16 -6.14 23.31
C ILE A 924 23.59 -5.67 23.08
N ALA A 925 24.28 -6.23 22.09
CA ALA A 925 25.65 -5.86 21.79
C ALA A 925 25.94 -5.80 20.29
N LEU A 926 26.82 -4.86 19.94
CA LEU A 926 27.47 -4.77 18.65
C LEU A 926 28.97 -4.74 18.92
N LEU A 927 29.67 -5.83 18.63
CA LEU A 927 31.08 -5.99 18.94
C LEU A 927 31.91 -5.70 17.70
N ILE A 928 33.02 -4.98 17.86
CA ILE A 928 33.94 -4.64 16.78
C ILE A 928 35.32 -5.21 17.13
N ASN A 929 35.92 -5.87 16.15
CA ASN A 929 37.32 -6.23 16.12
C ASN A 929 37.92 -5.64 14.82
N ASP A 930 38.96 -4.82 14.97
CA ASP A 930 39.58 -4.07 13.88
C ASP A 930 41.11 -4.02 14.06
#